data_AF-A0A7X8X114-F1
#
_entry.id   AF-A0A7X8X114-F1
#
_cell.length_a   1.000
_cell.length_b   1.000
_cell.length_c   1.000
_cell.angle_alpha   90.00
_cell.angle_beta   90.00
_cell.angle_gamma   90.00
#
_symmetry.space_group_name_H-M   'P 1'
#
loop_
_entity.id
_entity.type
_entity.pdbx_description
1 polymer ?
#
loop_
_entity_poly.entity_id
_entity_poly.type
_entity_poly.pdbx_seq_one_letter_code
_entity_poly.pdbx_strand_id
1 'polypeptide(L)'
;MKKLRLFITLVVLLAFVGLASNIKGAGYLTVTVLKNVDGTQTEVSTTSTVAYGGKFDVTIDETADFKYWLINGVLRTDLVEALSIKVYENTTVEAFYATSGHVVTFVDSNLKYLKHANVSSTLPEDFVLPSGLSKPKSNFVGFVLMEDYNLASPTVYSILSDFPSFTSDAIYVAYYEVTDANLYTLTQTVNGATTTPKYSLNTIVTLTDESPSFSYFKDEKNQVLTYSNTYSFSVMGNMTVTAVYNEVGSGNVVNLRGPLALRDNHKSYVGQFDGAPDSFGLAVSQEDVAITSLTQAGVQVIYGKVANPQTKEFLISIKDTANIVTVRAFAMYGDVVVFSDFQESENVLSYMGNAELARVYPQSTANVTYQTTDVHEGDLGVTKLSILSSTMNSGIEITPEKKNWTSYDYVGFWVYNGKAETVEVFPFGNSSLQRTEAPSGKWTFIAWDLKSVDIKDGSSNDGVLQDLENVNKVGIIVARRANSAVNHNTGDYFLISPVRGYNYVNPNPDGIIRFDEASGVGAVGLQSGSRIGYFTWEYDQTVKAEGEAGSTKFKSTVNDKMQIRIQKIYFDHIANINSITLKMWVSNPNSYGIKVNNTVVAANSSGYVEFPISELSGTAHGPRLLIEIKKDNDANLEIDTVVHLGAIVKGVSYTTGENVLSHIGNATIASVYDQTKAEVTYQMTTVHEGDLGAAKISILSETDKTGIEVVPEKKDWSSYDYIGFWVYNGKNADEIVEVLAFGNNDLQRTEAAKGKWTFIAWDLKAVEIKAPDGTLQTLTNVNKVGIRIQRNGPTNFMPGEYFLISPIRGYNFVNPNPAGVIRFDEASGVGAVGLQSSSRIGYFTWEYDQTVKAADEAGSTKFTSNKPNQMEIRIQKIYFNKIPGIDTATLRMWVSNPNSYGIKVNNTVVAANSSGYVEFPITDKSTAGHGYGPRLLITITKDNGAALEVGTVVYLGAIVIKP
;
A
#
# COMPACT_ATOMS: atom_id res chain seq x y z
N MET A 1 -43.53 54.69 -16.87
CA MET A 1 -42.67 53.64 -16.26
C MET A 1 -41.36 54.22 -15.72
N LYS A 2 -41.36 54.92 -14.58
CA LYS A 2 -40.12 55.46 -13.94
C LYS A 2 -39.95 55.11 -12.45
N LYS A 3 -40.91 54.41 -11.82
CA LYS A 3 -40.85 54.03 -10.39
C LYS A 3 -40.32 52.60 -10.13
N LEU A 4 -40.23 51.74 -11.15
CA LEU A 4 -39.78 50.34 -10.98
C LEU A 4 -38.25 50.20 -10.89
N ARG A 5 -37.47 51.12 -11.49
CA ARG A 5 -35.99 51.08 -11.39
C ARG A 5 -35.47 51.49 -10.02
N LEU A 6 -36.13 52.44 -9.34
CA LEU A 6 -35.68 52.92 -8.03
C LEU A 6 -35.80 51.85 -6.93
N PHE A 7 -36.81 50.98 -7.00
CA PHE A 7 -36.99 49.90 -6.03
C PHE A 7 -35.94 48.78 -6.20
N ILE A 8 -35.55 48.47 -7.43
CA ILE A 8 -34.48 47.50 -7.72
C ILE A 8 -33.12 48.06 -7.30
N THR A 9 -32.85 49.36 -7.50
CA THR A 9 -31.60 49.99 -7.00
C THR A 9 -31.55 50.03 -5.46
N LEU A 10 -32.68 50.23 -4.76
CA LEU A 10 -32.70 50.27 -3.30
C LEU A 10 -32.54 48.88 -2.66
N VAL A 11 -33.09 47.82 -3.26
CA VAL A 11 -32.91 46.43 -2.78
C VAL A 11 -31.47 45.94 -3.02
N VAL A 12 -30.85 46.31 -4.15
CA VAL A 12 -29.42 45.99 -4.40
C VAL A 12 -28.49 46.78 -3.46
N LEU A 13 -28.86 47.99 -3.02
CA LEU A 13 -28.07 48.75 -2.06
C LEU A 13 -28.22 48.23 -0.61
N LEU A 14 -29.36 47.63 -0.26
CA LEU A 14 -29.57 46.99 1.04
C LEU A 14 -28.95 45.58 1.13
N ALA A 15 -28.73 44.90 0.00
CA ALA A 15 -27.92 43.68 -0.05
C ALA A 15 -26.42 43.90 0.25
N PHE A 16 -25.94 45.15 0.17
CA PHE A 16 -24.60 45.56 0.59
C PHE A 16 -24.54 46.12 2.03
N VAL A 17 -25.66 46.09 2.76
CA VAL A 17 -25.69 46.24 4.23
C VAL A 17 -26.08 44.90 4.85
N GLY A 18 -25.51 43.81 4.32
CA GLY A 18 -25.28 42.62 5.11
C GLY A 18 -24.48 43.04 6.34
N LEU A 19 -25.02 42.78 7.52
CA LEU A 19 -24.41 43.14 8.79
C LEU A 19 -22.95 42.65 8.81
N ALA A 20 -22.02 43.60 8.74
CA ALA A 20 -20.65 43.37 9.18
C ALA A 20 -20.71 43.16 10.70
N SER A 21 -21.07 41.94 11.11
CA SER A 21 -20.95 41.44 12.47
C SER A 21 -19.45 41.35 12.77
N ASN A 22 -18.89 42.51 13.08
CA ASN A 22 -17.51 42.77 13.49
C ASN A 22 -16.52 41.70 13.05
N ILE A 23 -15.85 41.95 11.92
CA ILE A 23 -14.47 41.50 11.76
C ILE A 23 -13.77 41.91 13.05
N LYS A 24 -13.41 40.95 13.91
CA LYS A 24 -12.53 41.20 15.04
C LYS A 24 -11.18 41.57 14.43
N GLY A 25 -10.97 42.87 14.21
CA GLY A 25 -9.67 43.40 13.84
C GLY A 25 -8.64 42.95 14.86
N ALA A 26 -7.41 42.71 14.37
CA ALA A 26 -6.22 42.27 15.11
C ALA A 26 -6.42 42.20 16.63
N GLY A 27 -6.82 41.03 17.11
CA GLY A 27 -7.15 40.84 18.53
C GLY A 27 -5.95 41.23 19.39
N TYR A 28 -6.13 42.17 20.30
CA TYR A 28 -5.12 42.46 21.31
C TYR A 28 -5.13 41.34 22.35
N LEU A 29 -3.97 40.72 22.52
CA LEU A 29 -3.66 39.67 23.48
C LEU A 29 -3.00 40.30 24.70
N THR A 30 -3.25 39.74 25.87
CA THR A 30 -2.65 40.19 27.12
C THR A 30 -1.33 39.48 27.39
N VAL A 31 -0.26 40.24 27.64
CA VAL A 31 1.01 39.74 28.16
C VAL A 31 1.20 40.21 29.60
N THR A 32 1.37 39.26 30.53
CA THR A 32 1.69 39.52 31.94
C THR A 32 3.16 39.21 32.17
N VAL A 33 3.90 40.14 32.78
CA VAL A 33 5.34 39.99 33.07
C VAL A 33 5.56 39.82 34.56
N LEU A 34 6.09 38.67 34.95
CA LEU A 34 6.45 38.34 36.32
C LEU A 34 7.99 38.23 36.44
N LYS A 35 8.52 38.45 37.64
CA LYS A 35 9.86 38.00 38.03
C LYS A 35 9.77 37.18 39.30
N ASN A 36 10.63 36.19 39.39
CA ASN A 36 10.76 35.30 40.54
C ASN A 36 12.19 35.40 41.05
N VAL A 37 12.36 35.97 42.24
CA VAL A 37 13.67 36.09 42.90
C VAL A 37 13.66 35.22 44.14
N ASP A 38 14.52 34.21 44.17
CA ASP A 38 14.65 33.23 45.25
C ASP A 38 13.32 32.55 45.67
N GLY A 39 12.38 32.35 44.74
CA GLY A 39 11.06 31.77 45.01
C GLY A 39 9.95 32.79 45.30
N THR A 40 10.28 34.08 45.40
CA THR A 40 9.31 35.17 45.57
C THR A 40 8.88 35.72 44.21
N GLN A 41 7.66 35.41 43.79
CA GLN A 41 7.06 35.91 42.56
C GLN A 41 6.48 37.32 42.74
N THR A 42 6.77 38.22 41.80
CA THR A 42 6.24 39.61 41.75
C THR A 42 5.93 40.02 40.31
N GLU A 43 4.91 40.86 40.10
CA GLU A 43 4.59 41.43 38.77
C GLU A 43 5.52 42.62 38.49
N VAL A 44 6.19 42.61 37.33
CA VAL A 44 7.19 43.63 36.95
C VAL A 44 6.53 44.84 36.29
N SER A 45 5.48 44.60 35.51
CA SER A 45 4.71 45.63 34.82
C SER A 45 3.25 45.17 34.66
N THR A 46 2.33 46.13 34.74
CA THR A 46 0.90 45.86 34.51
C THR A 46 0.67 45.24 33.14
N THR A 47 -0.22 44.24 33.08
CA THR A 47 -0.63 43.53 31.86
C THR A 47 -0.64 44.40 30.59
N SER A 48 0.24 44.08 29.66
CA SER A 48 0.41 44.81 28.40
C SER A 48 -0.44 44.20 27.28
N THR A 49 -1.01 45.03 26.41
CA THR A 49 -1.80 44.56 25.25
C THR A 49 -0.97 44.58 23.97
N VAL A 50 -0.77 43.41 23.36
CA VAL A 50 0.01 43.21 22.13
C VAL A 50 -0.94 42.74 21.02
N ALA A 51 -0.83 43.26 19.81
CA ALA A 51 -1.63 42.75 18.69
C ALA A 51 -1.28 41.28 18.40
N TYR A 52 -2.25 40.47 17.97
CA TYR A 52 -2.01 39.09 17.51
C TYR A 52 -0.88 39.02 16.47
N GLY A 53 0.12 38.17 16.72
CA GLY A 53 1.35 38.04 15.94
C GLY A 53 2.39 39.14 16.15
N GLY A 54 2.08 40.14 16.97
CA GLY A 54 2.96 41.25 17.32
C GLY A 54 4.16 40.78 18.16
N LYS A 55 5.28 41.48 17.98
CA LYS A 55 6.49 41.32 18.78
C LYS A 55 6.31 41.98 20.15
N PHE A 56 6.70 41.27 21.19
CA PHE A 56 6.78 41.76 22.57
C PHE A 56 8.23 41.63 23.04
N ASP A 57 8.79 42.76 23.44
CA ASP A 57 10.14 42.89 23.96
C ASP A 57 10.07 43.26 25.44
N VAL A 58 10.83 42.55 26.28
CA VAL A 58 10.91 42.84 27.71
C VAL A 58 12.35 42.78 28.20
N THR A 59 12.67 43.70 29.09
CA THR A 59 13.93 43.76 29.82
C THR A 59 13.56 44.03 31.27
N ILE A 60 14.08 43.22 32.18
CA ILE A 60 13.83 43.34 33.61
C ILE A 60 15.13 43.87 34.22
N ASP A 61 15.03 44.97 34.97
CA ASP A 61 16.17 45.52 35.71
C ASP A 61 16.22 44.80 37.07
N GLU A 62 17.06 43.77 37.14
CA GLU A 62 17.30 42.95 38.33
C GLU A 62 18.80 42.71 38.50
N THR A 63 19.24 42.62 39.76
CA THR A 63 20.66 42.51 40.16
C THR A 63 21.07 41.09 40.55
N ALA A 64 20.10 40.20 40.75
CA ALA A 64 20.31 38.78 40.96
C ALA A 64 20.67 38.06 39.64
N ASP A 65 21.27 36.87 39.72
CA ASP A 65 21.69 36.12 38.52
C ASP A 65 20.46 35.58 37.78
N PHE A 66 20.25 36.01 36.53
CA PHE A 66 19.24 35.46 35.63
C PHE A 66 19.52 33.98 35.33
N LYS A 67 18.47 33.13 35.37
CA LYS A 67 18.57 31.68 35.18
C LYS A 67 17.83 31.19 33.94
N TYR A 68 16.55 31.52 33.81
CA TYR A 68 15.70 31.06 32.70
C TYR A 68 14.39 31.84 32.64
N TRP A 69 13.63 31.64 31.55
CA TRP A 69 12.24 32.07 31.44
C TRP A 69 11.27 30.91 31.67
N LEU A 70 10.10 31.20 32.23
CA LEU A 70 8.90 30.40 32.08
C LEU A 70 7.93 31.14 31.16
N ILE A 71 7.48 30.51 30.07
CA ILE A 71 6.48 31.07 29.15
C ILE A 71 5.24 30.17 29.23
N ASN A 72 4.10 30.73 29.67
CA ASN A 72 2.85 29.99 29.92
C ASN A 72 3.05 28.71 30.78
N GLY A 73 3.96 28.80 31.75
CA GLY A 73 4.35 27.73 32.68
C GLY A 73 5.34 26.70 32.12
N VAL A 74 5.90 26.92 30.92
CA VAL A 74 6.89 26.04 30.28
C VAL A 74 8.28 26.64 30.37
N LEU A 75 9.26 25.83 30.81
CA LEU A 75 10.66 26.21 30.98
C LEU A 75 11.34 26.51 29.63
N ARG A 76 12.08 27.62 29.57
CA ARG A 76 12.87 28.08 28.41
C ARG A 76 14.25 28.56 28.86
N THR A 77 15.24 27.68 28.71
CA THR A 77 16.67 27.94 28.98
C THR A 77 17.43 28.44 27.75
N ASP A 78 16.81 28.38 26.57
CA ASP A 78 17.35 28.82 25.28
C ASP A 78 17.20 30.34 25.04
N LEU A 79 16.52 31.03 25.96
CA LEU A 79 16.19 32.45 25.87
C LEU A 79 17.04 33.27 26.83
N VAL A 80 17.63 34.36 26.32
CA VAL A 80 18.39 35.33 27.11
C VAL A 80 17.48 36.23 27.94
N GLU A 81 18.06 36.92 28.93
CA GLU A 81 17.34 37.86 29.81
C GLU A 81 16.64 38.99 29.04
N ALA A 82 17.25 39.52 27.97
CA ALA A 82 16.61 40.45 27.05
C ALA A 82 15.66 39.71 26.10
N LEU A 83 14.46 39.37 26.60
CA LEU A 83 13.48 38.54 25.90
C LEU A 83 12.77 39.29 24.78
N SER A 84 12.64 38.62 23.63
CA SER A 84 11.98 39.10 22.41
C SER A 84 11.16 37.97 21.79
N ILE A 85 9.82 38.02 21.89
CA ILE A 85 8.91 36.96 21.42
C ILE A 85 7.79 37.50 20.53
N LYS A 86 7.16 36.64 19.72
CA LYS A 86 5.85 36.94 19.08
C LYS A 86 4.72 36.40 19.95
N VAL A 87 3.59 37.09 19.96
CA VAL A 87 2.45 36.78 20.85
C VAL A 87 1.24 36.34 20.02
N TYR A 88 0.81 35.08 20.19
CA TYR A 88 -0.31 34.47 19.46
C TYR A 88 -1.47 34.01 20.36
N GLU A 89 -1.22 33.87 21.66
CA GLU A 89 -2.24 33.68 22.70
C GLU A 89 -2.03 34.69 23.84
N ASN A 90 -2.93 34.71 24.83
CA ASN A 90 -2.67 35.45 26.07
C ASN A 90 -1.50 34.78 26.80
N THR A 91 -0.46 35.55 27.12
CA THR A 91 0.82 35.02 27.58
C THR A 91 1.17 35.52 28.98
N THR A 92 1.70 34.64 29.82
CA THR A 92 2.44 34.99 31.03
C THR A 92 3.91 34.63 30.79
N VAL A 93 4.80 35.62 30.93
CA VAL A 93 6.25 35.42 30.94
C VAL A 93 6.77 35.69 32.35
N GLU A 94 7.56 34.76 32.88
CA GLU A 94 8.16 34.87 34.22
C GLU A 94 9.66 34.65 34.11
N ALA A 95 10.46 35.66 34.46
CA ALA A 95 11.91 35.51 34.54
C ALA A 95 12.31 34.96 35.91
N PHE A 96 13.21 33.98 35.91
CA PHE A 96 13.70 33.34 37.13
C PHE A 96 15.11 33.80 37.48
N TYR A 97 15.29 34.18 38.75
CA TYR A 97 16.52 34.76 39.30
C TYR A 97 16.89 34.12 40.63
N ALA A 98 18.19 34.07 40.93
CA ALA A 98 18.69 33.67 42.26
C ALA A 98 19.76 34.66 42.77
N THR A 99 19.69 35.03 44.05
CA THR A 99 20.69 35.95 44.65
C THR A 99 21.96 35.22 45.10
N SER A 100 21.88 33.93 45.42
CA SER A 100 23.02 33.10 45.80
C SER A 100 22.70 31.60 45.73
N GLY A 101 23.74 30.77 45.60
CA GLY A 101 23.62 29.31 45.53
C GLY A 101 23.26 28.80 44.13
N HIS A 102 22.75 27.58 44.08
CA HIS A 102 22.37 26.86 42.88
C HIS A 102 20.86 26.67 42.81
N VAL A 103 20.27 26.79 41.62
CA VAL A 103 18.84 26.56 41.38
C VAL A 103 18.63 25.13 40.87
N VAL A 104 17.93 24.32 41.66
CA VAL A 104 17.51 22.97 41.27
C VAL A 104 16.04 23.03 40.88
N THR A 105 15.75 22.88 39.60
CA THR A 105 14.39 23.01 39.03
C THR A 105 13.83 21.66 38.62
N PHE A 106 12.57 21.39 38.98
CA PHE A 106 11.83 20.20 38.61
C PHE A 106 10.75 20.55 37.58
N VAL A 107 10.75 19.82 36.46
CA VAL A 107 9.77 19.97 35.37
C VAL A 107 9.16 18.62 35.00
N ASP A 108 7.99 18.62 34.36
CA ASP A 108 7.50 17.43 33.69
C ASP A 108 8.25 17.17 32.37
N SER A 109 8.12 15.97 31.82
CA SER A 109 8.63 15.60 30.48
C SER A 109 8.09 16.41 29.28
N ASN A 110 7.21 17.39 29.50
CA ASN A 110 6.80 18.39 28.51
C ASN A 110 7.36 19.79 28.86
N LEU A 111 8.40 19.85 29.72
CA LEU A 111 9.06 21.04 30.27
C LEU A 111 8.14 21.98 31.06
N LYS A 112 6.97 21.52 31.51
CA LYS A 112 6.11 22.32 32.39
C LYS A 112 6.74 22.41 33.77
N TYR A 113 6.89 23.64 34.29
CA TYR A 113 7.39 23.88 35.64
C TYR A 113 6.52 23.18 36.70
N LEU A 114 7.18 22.49 37.63
CA LEU A 114 6.55 21.83 38.78
C LEU A 114 6.97 22.49 40.10
N LYS A 115 8.28 22.66 40.32
CA LYS A 115 8.86 23.20 41.56
C LYS A 115 10.32 23.61 41.33
N HIS A 116 10.91 24.43 42.20
CA HIS A 116 12.36 24.61 42.30
C HIS A 116 12.79 24.61 43.78
N ALA A 117 14.10 24.53 44.02
CA ALA A 117 14.75 24.88 45.27
C ALA A 117 16.03 25.68 44.99
N ASN A 118 16.35 26.64 45.85
CA ASN A 118 17.65 27.31 45.86
C ASN A 118 18.50 26.65 46.95
N VAL A 119 19.67 26.12 46.57
CA VAL A 119 20.48 25.24 47.43
C VAL A 119 21.93 25.70 47.47
N SER A 120 22.58 25.59 48.63
CA SER A 120 24.04 25.80 48.72
C SER A 120 24.85 24.57 48.27
N SER A 121 24.26 23.37 48.42
CA SER A 121 24.92 22.10 48.10
C SER A 121 23.98 20.88 48.11
N THR A 122 22.86 20.91 48.81
CA THR A 122 21.90 19.80 48.93
C THR A 122 20.47 20.31 49.00
N LEU A 123 19.47 19.50 48.62
CA LEU A 123 18.07 19.83 48.82
C LEU A 123 17.76 19.91 50.34
N PRO A 124 16.93 20.86 50.80
CA PRO A 124 16.47 20.91 52.19
C PRO A 124 15.79 19.60 52.62
N GLU A 125 15.95 19.18 53.89
CA GLU A 125 15.33 17.95 54.41
C GLU A 125 13.79 17.99 54.37
N ASP A 126 13.19 19.19 54.39
CA ASP A 126 11.75 19.43 54.28
C ASP A 126 11.26 19.61 52.82
N PHE A 127 12.16 19.51 51.83
CA PHE A 127 11.80 19.66 50.42
C PHE A 127 10.96 18.49 49.91
N VAL A 128 9.64 18.66 49.83
CA VAL A 128 8.78 17.63 49.19
C VAL A 128 8.98 17.62 47.67
N LEU A 129 9.42 16.48 47.12
CA LEU A 129 9.48 16.24 45.67
C LEU A 129 8.08 16.32 45.02
N PRO A 130 7.94 16.79 43.77
CA PRO A 130 6.65 16.76 43.08
C PRO A 130 6.12 15.32 42.93
N SER A 131 4.83 15.12 43.19
CA SER A 131 4.17 13.81 43.18
C SER A 131 2.79 13.91 42.50
N GLY A 132 2.12 12.77 42.29
CA GLY A 132 0.85 12.72 41.56
C GLY A 132 0.98 12.96 40.05
N LEU A 133 2.20 12.84 39.52
CA LEU A 133 2.48 12.95 38.09
C LEU A 133 2.01 11.71 37.35
N SER A 134 1.31 11.90 36.24
CA SER A 134 0.76 10.80 35.42
C SER A 134 0.91 11.12 33.94
N LYS A 135 1.41 10.16 33.16
CA LYS A 135 1.28 10.17 31.69
C LYS A 135 0.40 9.01 31.23
N PRO A 136 -0.38 9.17 30.14
CA PRO A 136 -1.16 8.07 29.60
C PRO A 136 -0.26 6.90 29.21
N LYS A 137 -0.66 5.67 29.54
CA LYS A 137 0.09 4.43 29.24
C LYS A 137 1.55 4.43 29.76
N SER A 138 1.85 5.14 30.84
CA SER A 138 3.18 5.15 31.44
C SER A 138 3.15 5.40 32.94
N ASN A 139 4.04 4.74 33.68
CA ASN A 139 4.23 4.96 35.11
C ASN A 139 5.29 6.02 35.35
N PHE A 140 5.05 6.94 36.28
CA PHE A 140 6.08 7.85 36.78
C PHE A 140 7.06 7.06 37.67
N VAL A 141 8.36 7.17 37.40
CA VAL A 141 9.41 6.41 38.11
C VAL A 141 10.21 7.31 39.05
N GLY A 142 10.41 8.57 38.68
CA GLY A 142 11.22 9.53 39.41
C GLY A 142 11.68 10.65 38.49
N PHE A 143 12.78 11.31 38.83
CA PHE A 143 13.35 12.39 38.04
C PHE A 143 14.73 11.99 37.49
N VAL A 144 15.05 12.45 36.29
CA VAL A 144 16.40 12.32 35.71
C VAL A 144 16.93 13.71 35.38
N LEU A 145 18.24 13.90 35.33
CA LEU A 145 18.82 15.17 34.91
C LEU A 145 18.48 15.43 33.43
N MET A 146 18.23 16.69 33.06
CA MET A 146 17.71 17.04 31.73
C MET A 146 18.65 16.63 30.58
N GLU A 147 19.96 16.70 30.81
CA GLU A 147 20.98 16.23 29.85
C GLU A 147 21.03 14.69 29.74
N ASP A 148 20.72 13.99 30.83
CA ASP A 148 20.69 12.53 30.89
C ASP A 148 19.40 11.91 30.32
N TYR A 149 18.33 12.70 30.12
CA TYR A 149 16.97 12.19 29.84
C TYR A 149 16.88 11.21 28.65
N ASN A 150 17.74 11.39 27.64
CA ASN A 150 17.78 10.58 26.43
C ASN A 150 18.85 9.47 26.44
N LEU A 151 19.54 9.26 27.56
CA LEU A 151 20.48 8.13 27.70
C LEU A 151 19.71 6.80 27.73
N ALA A 152 20.34 5.73 27.23
CA ALA A 152 19.75 4.38 27.22
C ALA A 152 19.54 3.79 28.63
N SER A 153 20.15 4.38 29.66
CA SER A 153 20.00 4.01 31.07
C SER A 153 20.30 5.23 31.93
N PRO A 154 19.35 6.18 32.09
CA PRO A 154 19.55 7.38 32.87
C PRO A 154 19.50 7.09 34.37
N THR A 155 20.18 7.91 35.18
CA THR A 155 20.09 7.78 36.66
C THR A 155 18.78 8.40 37.14
N VAL A 156 17.86 7.57 37.63
CA VAL A 156 16.54 8.00 38.12
C VAL A 156 16.58 8.22 39.63
N TYR A 157 16.25 9.44 40.05
CA TYR A 157 16.19 9.88 41.44
C TYR A 157 14.71 9.90 41.89
N SER A 158 14.36 9.07 42.87
CA SER A 158 12.95 8.91 43.33
C SER A 158 12.71 9.39 44.76
N ILE A 159 13.76 9.46 45.59
CA ILE A 159 13.73 9.96 46.97
C ILE A 159 14.87 10.97 47.20
N LEU A 160 14.71 11.85 48.20
CA LEU A 160 15.62 12.97 48.46
C LEU A 160 17.07 12.55 48.70
N SER A 161 17.29 11.41 49.36
CA SER A 161 18.62 10.88 49.70
C SER A 161 19.44 10.45 48.49
N ASP A 162 18.81 10.26 47.33
CA ASP A 162 19.50 9.77 46.13
C ASP A 162 20.17 10.91 45.37
N PHE A 163 19.73 12.16 45.57
CA PHE A 163 20.23 13.31 44.82
C PHE A 163 21.70 13.62 45.20
N PRO A 164 22.57 13.91 44.21
CA PRO A 164 23.95 14.25 44.47
C PRO A 164 24.06 15.63 45.14
N SER A 165 25.24 15.95 45.67
CA SER A 165 25.55 17.33 46.05
C SER A 165 25.68 18.22 44.81
N PHE A 166 25.00 19.36 44.83
CA PHE A 166 24.96 20.32 43.73
C PHE A 166 26.17 21.27 43.78
N THR A 167 26.87 21.37 42.65
CA THR A 167 27.98 22.33 42.42
C THR A 167 27.66 23.32 41.29
N SER A 168 26.45 23.24 40.73
CA SER A 168 25.92 24.08 39.66
C SER A 168 24.39 24.04 39.71
N ASP A 169 23.76 24.96 38.96
CA ASP A 169 22.32 24.86 38.68
C ASP A 169 21.99 23.53 37.99
N ALA A 170 20.80 22.98 38.23
CA ALA A 170 20.38 21.67 37.71
C ALA A 170 18.90 21.66 37.35
N ILE A 171 18.55 20.96 36.27
CA ILE A 171 17.15 20.79 35.82
C ILE A 171 16.84 19.29 35.78
N TYR A 172 15.83 18.91 36.54
CA TYR A 172 15.34 17.54 36.68
C TYR A 172 14.00 17.39 35.99
N VAL A 173 13.91 16.40 35.11
CA VAL A 173 12.74 16.13 34.28
C VAL A 173 12.07 14.85 34.77
N ALA A 174 10.75 14.88 34.95
CA ALA A 174 9.98 13.71 35.34
C ALA A 174 10.12 12.57 34.31
N TYR A 175 10.63 11.42 34.75
CA TYR A 175 10.90 10.25 33.93
C TYR A 175 9.78 9.21 34.07
N TYR A 176 9.49 8.51 32.97
CA TYR A 176 8.37 7.59 32.86
C TYR A 176 8.76 6.29 32.15
N GLU A 177 8.32 5.17 32.69
CA GLU A 177 8.38 3.86 32.04
C GLU A 177 7.06 3.56 31.32
N VAL A 178 7.16 3.09 30.07
CA VAL A 178 6.00 2.70 29.28
C VAL A 178 5.36 1.44 29.88
N THR A 179 4.06 1.50 30.17
CA THR A 179 3.29 0.34 30.66
C THR A 179 2.57 -0.41 29.54
N ASP A 180 2.56 0.13 28.33
CA ASP A 180 1.96 -0.49 27.17
C ASP A 180 2.87 -1.60 26.62
N ALA A 181 2.49 -2.86 26.88
CA ALA A 181 3.19 -4.04 26.37
C ALA A 181 2.90 -4.32 24.87
N ASN A 182 2.00 -3.55 24.23
CA ASN A 182 1.68 -3.73 22.83
C ASN A 182 2.84 -3.25 21.93
N LEU A 183 3.15 -4.06 20.92
CA LEU A 183 4.04 -3.68 19.84
C LEU A 183 3.22 -3.20 18.64
N TYR A 184 3.56 -2.01 18.15
CA TYR A 184 2.93 -1.36 17.02
C TYR A 184 3.70 -1.67 15.74
N THR A 185 2.98 -1.93 14.64
CA THR A 185 3.57 -2.23 13.34
C THR A 185 3.77 -0.95 12.54
N LEU A 186 5.00 -0.74 12.08
CA LEU A 186 5.32 0.18 11.00
C LEU A 186 5.41 -0.62 9.70
N THR A 187 4.61 -0.29 8.70
CA THR A 187 4.81 -0.76 7.32
C THR A 187 5.55 0.30 6.54
N GLN A 188 6.79 0.02 6.13
CA GLN A 188 7.59 0.95 5.33
C GLN A 188 7.83 0.40 3.92
N THR A 189 7.59 1.21 2.89
CA THR A 189 7.83 0.86 1.48
C THR A 189 8.84 1.84 0.88
N VAL A 190 10.01 1.32 0.50
CA VAL A 190 11.17 2.10 0.00
C VAL A 190 11.77 1.36 -1.19
N ASN A 191 11.92 2.05 -2.33
CA ASN A 191 12.43 1.54 -3.62
C ASN A 191 11.72 0.23 -4.06
N GLY A 192 10.41 0.12 -3.80
CA GLY A 192 9.58 -1.06 -4.09
C GLY A 192 9.70 -2.21 -3.07
N ALA A 193 10.70 -2.20 -2.19
CA ALA A 193 10.80 -3.14 -1.08
C ALA A 193 9.89 -2.71 0.08
N THR A 194 9.14 -3.64 0.66
CA THR A 194 8.29 -3.38 1.83
C THR A 194 8.78 -4.18 3.03
N THR A 195 8.87 -3.55 4.20
CA THR A 195 9.17 -4.22 5.47
C THR A 195 8.17 -3.81 6.55
N THR A 196 7.96 -4.68 7.53
CA THR A 196 6.92 -4.52 8.57
C THR A 196 7.46 -4.63 10.01
N PRO A 197 8.52 -3.87 10.39
CA PRO A 197 9.06 -3.90 11.74
C PRO A 197 8.03 -3.54 12.82
N LYS A 198 8.28 -4.04 14.03
CA LYS A 198 7.44 -3.82 15.22
C LYS A 198 8.22 -3.08 16.30
N TYR A 199 7.59 -2.07 16.89
CA TYR A 199 8.21 -1.18 17.87
C TYR A 199 7.33 -0.98 19.10
N SER A 200 7.93 -0.63 20.23
CA SER A 200 7.18 -0.28 21.45
C SER A 200 6.62 1.16 21.34
N LEU A 201 5.63 1.48 22.18
CA LEU A 201 5.13 2.86 22.30
C LEU A 201 6.28 3.82 22.62
N ASN A 202 6.21 5.05 22.09
CA ASN A 202 7.22 6.12 22.21
C ASN A 202 8.60 5.81 21.61
N THR A 203 8.83 4.67 20.95
CA THR A 203 10.05 4.47 20.15
C THR A 203 10.12 5.52 19.04
N ILE A 204 11.26 6.21 18.90
CA ILE A 204 11.50 7.09 17.76
C ILE A 204 12.09 6.24 16.62
N VAL A 205 11.46 6.30 15.45
CA VAL A 205 11.96 5.66 14.23
C VAL A 205 12.41 6.75 13.27
N THR A 206 13.57 6.53 12.63
CA THR A 206 14.09 7.36 11.55
C THR A 206 14.17 6.52 10.28
N LEU A 207 13.56 7.02 9.21
CA LEU A 207 13.63 6.47 7.86
C LEU A 207 14.50 7.40 7.02
N THR A 208 15.38 6.83 6.20
CA THR A 208 16.23 7.60 5.27
C THR A 208 16.22 6.92 3.91
N ASP A 209 16.13 7.71 2.85
CA ASP A 209 16.28 7.27 1.46
C ASP A 209 17.32 8.14 0.75
N GLU A 210 18.41 7.53 0.32
CA GLU A 210 19.52 8.23 -0.36
C GLU A 210 19.36 8.21 -1.89
N SER A 211 18.22 7.71 -2.42
CA SER A 211 17.95 7.67 -3.85
C SER A 211 17.92 9.09 -4.44
N PRO A 212 18.70 9.39 -5.50
CA PRO A 212 18.67 10.69 -6.16
C PRO A 212 17.35 10.95 -6.93
N SER A 213 16.46 9.95 -6.97
CA SER A 213 15.10 10.06 -7.51
C SER A 213 14.02 10.23 -6.43
N PHE A 214 14.38 10.25 -5.15
CA PHE A 214 13.44 10.45 -4.04
C PHE A 214 12.74 11.81 -4.14
N SER A 215 11.44 11.82 -3.85
CA SER A 215 10.58 13.00 -3.88
C SER A 215 10.03 13.36 -2.49
N TYR A 216 9.40 12.42 -1.79
CA TYR A 216 8.82 12.62 -0.45
C TYR A 216 8.42 11.30 0.21
N PHE A 217 8.17 11.35 1.52
CA PHE A 217 7.46 10.29 2.25
C PHE A 217 5.96 10.62 2.39
N LYS A 218 5.09 9.61 2.31
CA LYS A 218 3.64 9.74 2.57
C LYS A 218 3.08 8.60 3.43
N ASP A 219 1.92 8.81 4.06
CA ASP A 219 1.23 7.81 4.90
C ASP A 219 0.15 6.99 4.16
N GLU A 220 -0.57 6.12 4.90
CA GLU A 220 -1.72 5.36 4.37
C GLU A 220 -2.91 6.23 3.91
N LYS A 221 -2.98 7.50 4.33
CA LYS A 221 -4.01 8.47 3.94
C LYS A 221 -3.57 9.31 2.72
N ASN A 222 -2.41 8.99 2.12
CA ASN A 222 -1.71 9.77 1.09
C ASN A 222 -1.32 11.20 1.51
N GLN A 223 -1.29 11.50 2.81
CA GLN A 223 -0.75 12.76 3.29
C GLN A 223 0.78 12.77 3.15
N VAL A 224 1.32 13.86 2.60
CA VAL A 224 2.78 14.08 2.59
C VAL A 224 3.26 14.24 4.03
N LEU A 225 4.31 13.52 4.40
CA LEU A 225 4.89 13.53 5.73
C LEU A 225 6.09 14.48 5.82
N THR A 226 6.97 14.45 4.80
CA THR A 226 8.07 15.40 4.60
C THR A 226 8.62 15.28 3.17
N TYR A 227 9.18 16.37 2.64
CA TYR A 227 10.03 16.36 1.43
C TYR A 227 11.51 16.08 1.75
N SER A 228 11.87 15.98 3.04
CA SER A 228 13.20 15.57 3.47
C SER A 228 13.46 14.11 3.10
N ASN A 229 14.69 13.82 2.66
CA ASN A 229 15.16 12.45 2.43
C ASN A 229 15.30 11.64 3.73
N THR A 230 15.15 12.28 4.88
CA THR A 230 15.17 11.70 6.22
C THR A 230 13.92 12.11 6.99
N TYR A 231 13.16 11.14 7.49
CA TYR A 231 11.91 11.33 8.22
C TYR A 231 11.97 10.64 9.58
N SER A 232 11.74 11.39 10.67
CA SER A 232 11.77 10.88 12.04
C SER A 232 10.44 11.11 12.75
N PHE A 233 9.89 10.08 13.40
CA PHE A 233 8.59 10.15 14.07
C PHE A 233 8.51 9.23 15.30
N SER A 234 7.60 9.53 16.21
CA SER A 234 7.34 8.71 17.40
C SER A 234 6.28 7.65 17.09
N VAL A 235 6.52 6.42 17.54
CA VAL A 235 5.56 5.32 17.43
C VAL A 235 4.48 5.49 18.50
N MET A 236 3.28 5.87 18.06
CA MET A 236 2.11 6.16 18.89
C MET A 236 0.87 5.31 18.51
N GLY A 237 1.06 4.41 17.53
CA GLY A 237 0.02 3.64 16.85
C GLY A 237 0.65 2.85 15.69
N ASN A 238 -0.13 2.00 15.02
CA ASN A 238 0.28 1.42 13.75
C ASN A 238 0.37 2.54 12.69
N MET A 239 1.30 2.42 11.74
CA MET A 239 1.52 3.42 10.70
C MET A 239 2.03 2.78 9.41
N THR A 240 1.66 3.34 8.26
CA THR A 240 2.33 3.07 6.97
C THR A 240 3.13 4.29 6.55
N VAL A 241 4.33 4.07 5.98
CA VAL A 241 5.14 5.11 5.35
C VAL A 241 5.63 4.61 4.00
N THR A 242 5.37 5.35 2.93
CA THR A 242 5.81 5.04 1.57
C THR A 242 6.69 6.16 1.03
N ALA A 243 7.87 5.82 0.53
CA ALA A 243 8.70 6.73 -0.25
C ALA A 243 8.19 6.82 -1.70
N VAL A 244 8.14 8.05 -2.23
CA VAL A 244 7.70 8.37 -3.59
C VAL A 244 8.89 8.89 -4.40
N TYR A 245 8.91 8.61 -5.71
CA TYR A 245 10.04 8.88 -6.59
C TYR A 245 9.63 9.57 -7.89
N ASN A 246 10.53 10.38 -8.45
CA ASN A 246 10.38 11.08 -9.74
C ASN A 246 9.18 12.05 -9.83
N GLU A 247 8.57 12.39 -8.70
CA GLU A 247 7.55 13.44 -8.60
C GLU A 247 8.17 14.78 -8.16
N VAL A 248 7.55 15.89 -8.59
CA VAL A 248 7.99 17.24 -8.23
C VAL A 248 7.27 17.67 -6.95
N GLY A 249 8.02 17.73 -5.85
CA GLY A 249 7.53 18.13 -4.53
C GLY A 249 8.40 19.20 -3.90
N SER A 250 7.79 20.24 -3.33
CA SER A 250 8.51 21.28 -2.57
C SER A 250 7.55 22.11 -1.71
N GLY A 251 7.89 22.34 -0.45
CA GLY A 251 7.16 23.24 0.45
C GLY A 251 7.43 22.93 1.92
N ASN A 252 6.85 23.73 2.81
CA ASN A 252 6.75 23.35 4.22
C ASN A 252 5.59 22.34 4.34
N VAL A 253 5.84 21.17 4.92
CA VAL A 253 4.80 20.17 5.19
C VAL A 253 4.27 20.35 6.61
N VAL A 254 2.96 20.14 6.78
CA VAL A 254 2.32 19.90 8.07
C VAL A 254 1.50 18.62 7.93
N ASN A 255 1.57 17.73 8.91
CA ASN A 255 0.81 16.47 8.90
C ASN A 255 0.06 16.25 10.23
N LEU A 256 -0.95 15.37 10.22
CA LEU A 256 -1.87 15.10 11.33
C LEU A 256 -2.17 13.60 11.42
N ARG A 257 -1.68 12.95 12.47
CA ARG A 257 -1.93 11.54 12.78
C ARG A 257 -2.93 11.42 13.94
N GLY A 258 -3.95 10.58 13.75
CA GLY A 258 -4.99 10.31 14.74
C GLY A 258 -6.40 10.15 14.12
N PRO A 259 -7.44 10.06 14.97
CA PRO A 259 -7.38 10.04 16.43
C PRO A 259 -6.70 8.76 16.96
N LEU A 260 -5.90 8.91 18.01
CA LEU A 260 -5.17 7.81 18.66
C LEU A 260 -5.74 7.55 20.07
N ALA A 261 -5.95 6.28 20.39
CA ALA A 261 -6.39 5.80 21.72
C ALA A 261 -5.21 5.78 22.71
N LEU A 262 -4.59 6.95 22.94
CA LEU A 262 -3.50 7.10 23.90
C LEU A 262 -4.00 7.33 25.34
N ARG A 263 -5.18 7.93 25.51
CA ARG A 263 -5.74 8.32 26.80
C ARG A 263 -7.26 8.11 26.84
N ASP A 264 -7.75 7.49 27.90
CA ASP A 264 -9.17 7.25 28.11
C ASP A 264 -9.99 8.57 28.12
N ASN A 265 -11.16 8.55 27.50
CA ASN A 265 -12.07 9.69 27.36
C ASN A 265 -11.47 10.91 26.62
N HIS A 266 -10.42 10.71 25.81
CA HIS A 266 -9.80 11.76 25.00
C HIS A 266 -9.33 11.26 23.61
N LYS A 267 -9.83 11.88 22.54
CA LYS A 267 -9.21 11.82 21.20
C LYS A 267 -7.83 12.48 21.23
N SER A 268 -6.78 11.72 20.95
CA SER A 268 -5.39 12.23 20.91
C SER A 268 -4.88 12.37 19.48
N TYR A 269 -4.22 13.48 19.19
CA TYR A 269 -3.74 13.83 17.85
C TYR A 269 -2.27 14.23 17.90
N VAL A 270 -1.48 13.65 17.00
CA VAL A 270 -0.08 14.03 16.78
C VAL A 270 -0.01 14.89 15.52
N GLY A 271 0.33 16.16 15.66
CA GLY A 271 0.70 16.99 14.53
C GLY A 271 2.22 17.02 14.36
N GLN A 272 2.69 17.24 13.14
CA GLN A 272 4.12 17.35 12.83
C GLN A 272 4.32 18.38 11.72
N PHE A 273 5.50 18.97 11.65
CA PHE A 273 5.83 20.01 10.68
C PHE A 273 7.30 19.96 10.24
N ASP A 274 7.58 20.40 9.01
CA ASP A 274 8.94 20.65 8.54
C ASP A 274 9.46 22.03 9.02
N GLY A 275 10.79 22.16 9.15
CA GLY A 275 11.44 23.43 9.47
C GLY A 275 11.22 23.92 10.92
N ALA A 276 11.12 25.25 11.07
CA ALA A 276 10.97 25.92 12.37
C ALA A 276 9.87 27.00 12.27
N PRO A 277 8.60 26.66 12.61
CA PRO A 277 7.50 27.62 12.61
C PRO A 277 7.55 28.57 13.82
N ASP A 278 6.96 29.75 13.67
CA ASP A 278 6.73 30.71 14.77
C ASP A 278 5.69 30.19 15.78
N SER A 279 4.74 29.37 15.32
CA SER A 279 3.65 28.81 16.12
C SER A 279 3.03 27.60 15.41
N PHE A 280 2.44 26.67 16.16
CA PHE A 280 1.77 25.47 15.63
C PHE A 280 0.64 25.02 16.54
N GLY A 281 -0.19 24.08 16.10
CA GLY A 281 -1.26 23.52 16.92
C GLY A 281 -2.36 22.80 16.12
N LEU A 282 -3.53 22.67 16.74
CA LEU A 282 -4.74 22.19 16.09
C LEU A 282 -5.74 23.33 15.90
N ALA A 283 -6.34 23.39 14.72
CA ALA A 283 -7.59 24.09 14.48
C ALA A 283 -8.72 23.07 14.54
N VAL A 284 -9.75 23.35 15.35
CA VAL A 284 -10.83 22.42 15.65
C VAL A 284 -12.19 23.09 15.47
N SER A 285 -13.21 22.30 15.12
CA SER A 285 -14.58 22.79 14.96
C SER A 285 -15.59 21.80 15.54
N GLN A 286 -16.69 22.33 16.09
CA GLN A 286 -17.86 21.55 16.49
C GLN A 286 -18.83 21.30 15.33
N GLU A 287 -18.60 21.94 14.18
CA GLU A 287 -19.30 21.74 12.92
C GLU A 287 -18.37 21.07 11.90
N ASP A 288 -18.90 20.19 11.05
CA ASP A 288 -18.10 19.55 9.99
C ASP A 288 -17.85 20.52 8.83
N VAL A 289 -16.77 21.30 8.94
CA VAL A 289 -16.39 22.34 7.98
C VAL A 289 -14.98 22.13 7.48
N ALA A 290 -14.71 22.45 6.21
CA ALA A 290 -13.35 22.58 5.72
C ALA A 290 -12.67 23.75 6.45
N ILE A 291 -11.67 23.48 7.28
CA ILE A 291 -10.92 24.52 7.99
C ILE A 291 -9.90 25.12 7.03
N THR A 292 -10.16 26.34 6.57
CA THR A 292 -9.32 27.06 5.58
C THR A 292 -8.60 28.27 6.18
N SER A 293 -8.99 28.71 7.37
CA SER A 293 -8.34 29.81 8.10
C SER A 293 -8.48 29.62 9.62
N LEU A 294 -7.47 30.05 10.37
CA LEU A 294 -7.51 30.11 11.84
C LEU A 294 -8.49 31.17 12.36
N THR A 295 -8.97 32.06 11.49
CA THR A 295 -9.93 33.13 11.81
C THR A 295 -11.36 32.83 11.32
N GLN A 296 -11.58 31.63 10.78
CA GLN A 296 -12.88 31.16 10.29
C GLN A 296 -13.89 31.05 11.45
N ALA A 297 -15.12 31.49 11.22
CA ALA A 297 -16.18 31.35 12.23
C ALA A 297 -16.42 29.86 12.56
N GLY A 298 -16.69 29.56 13.84
CA GLY A 298 -16.84 28.17 14.33
C GLY A 298 -15.51 27.46 14.63
N VAL A 299 -14.37 27.96 14.13
CA VAL A 299 -13.05 27.36 14.38
C VAL A 299 -12.46 27.88 15.69
N GLN A 300 -12.09 26.95 16.57
CA GLN A 300 -11.29 27.19 17.76
C GLN A 300 -9.83 26.77 17.49
N VAL A 301 -8.87 27.58 17.94
CA VAL A 301 -7.44 27.26 17.84
C VAL A 301 -6.94 26.75 19.18
N ILE A 302 -6.21 25.64 19.16
CA ILE A 302 -5.52 25.04 20.31
C ILE A 302 -4.03 25.02 19.99
N TYR A 303 -3.27 25.97 20.53
CA TYR A 303 -1.84 26.10 20.29
C TYR A 303 -1.05 24.98 20.96
N GLY A 304 -0.09 24.41 20.22
CA GLY A 304 0.93 23.53 20.74
C GLY A 304 2.00 24.32 21.49
N LYS A 305 2.42 23.83 22.66
CA LYS A 305 3.38 24.54 23.53
C LYS A 305 4.83 24.07 23.36
N VAL A 306 5.00 22.78 23.10
CA VAL A 306 6.29 22.11 22.92
C VAL A 306 6.14 21.10 21.80
N ALA A 307 7.14 21.05 20.92
CA ALA A 307 7.31 19.99 19.95
C ALA A 307 8.59 19.20 20.29
N ASN A 308 8.60 17.91 19.99
CA ASN A 308 9.78 17.07 20.11
C ASN A 308 10.87 17.59 19.16
N PRO A 309 12.07 17.96 19.64
CA PRO A 309 13.10 18.57 18.80
C PRO A 309 13.68 17.61 17.75
N GLN A 310 13.61 16.29 17.99
CA GLN A 310 14.13 15.26 17.09
C GLN A 310 13.12 14.90 15.99
N THR A 311 11.83 14.78 16.32
CA THR A 311 10.79 14.36 15.36
C THR A 311 9.94 15.50 14.81
N LYS A 312 10.03 16.71 15.38
CA LYS A 312 9.17 17.88 15.07
C LYS A 312 7.67 17.65 15.31
N GLU A 313 7.35 16.72 16.19
CA GLU A 313 5.97 16.36 16.53
C GLU A 313 5.45 17.08 17.78
N PHE A 314 4.17 17.41 17.80
CA PHE A 314 3.43 17.86 18.98
C PHE A 314 2.21 16.97 19.21
N LEU A 315 1.88 16.70 20.48
CA LEU A 315 0.74 15.88 20.88
C LEU A 315 -0.31 16.75 21.59
N ILE A 316 -1.55 16.72 21.13
CA ILE A 316 -2.70 17.37 21.79
C ILE A 316 -3.81 16.34 21.97
N SER A 317 -4.27 16.17 23.22
CA SER A 317 -5.43 15.33 23.57
C SER A 317 -6.64 16.20 23.90
N ILE A 318 -7.72 16.01 23.16
CA ILE A 318 -8.99 16.70 23.33
C ILE A 318 -9.94 15.77 24.09
N LYS A 319 -10.58 16.26 25.16
CA LYS A 319 -11.55 15.46 25.92
C LYS A 319 -12.80 15.20 25.09
N ASP A 320 -13.32 13.97 25.09
CA ASP A 320 -14.40 13.54 24.19
C ASP A 320 -15.70 14.35 24.38
N THR A 321 -15.93 14.88 25.59
CA THR A 321 -17.07 15.76 25.91
C THR A 321 -17.04 17.14 25.24
N ALA A 322 -16.05 17.43 24.38
CA ALA A 322 -15.89 18.73 23.71
C ALA A 322 -16.71 18.86 22.41
N ASN A 323 -17.38 17.79 21.96
CA ASN A 323 -18.15 17.72 20.71
C ASN A 323 -17.34 18.21 19.49
N ILE A 324 -16.05 17.90 19.44
CA ILE A 324 -15.21 18.24 18.29
C ILE A 324 -15.45 17.24 17.17
N VAL A 325 -16.03 17.75 16.09
CA VAL A 325 -16.37 17.04 14.86
C VAL A 325 -15.21 17.08 13.88
N THR A 326 -14.52 18.22 13.77
CA THR A 326 -13.40 18.42 12.81
C THR A 326 -12.10 18.79 13.52
N VAL A 327 -10.98 18.21 13.08
CA VAL A 327 -9.63 18.56 13.53
C VAL A 327 -8.67 18.67 12.34
N ARG A 328 -7.88 19.76 12.29
CA ARG A 328 -6.82 19.98 11.31
C ARG A 328 -5.56 20.51 12.02
N ALA A 329 -4.36 20.01 11.69
CA ALA A 329 -3.13 20.57 12.21
C ALA A 329 -2.72 21.83 11.43
N PHE A 330 -1.98 22.73 12.07
CA PHE A 330 -1.39 23.89 11.43
C PHE A 330 0.00 24.24 11.97
N ALA A 331 0.79 24.91 11.16
CA ALA A 331 2.02 25.60 11.53
C ALA A 331 2.08 26.97 10.83
N MET A 332 2.67 27.97 11.47
CA MET A 332 2.77 29.35 10.96
C MET A 332 4.24 29.74 10.75
N TYR A 333 4.54 30.33 9.60
CA TYR A 333 5.88 30.80 9.24
C TYR A 333 5.76 32.27 8.80
N GLY A 334 6.03 33.21 9.70
CA GLY A 334 5.63 34.60 9.54
C GLY A 334 4.11 34.74 9.46
N ASP A 335 3.64 35.38 8.40
CA ASP A 335 2.21 35.59 8.12
C ASP A 335 1.57 34.42 7.34
N VAL A 336 2.35 33.40 6.96
CA VAL A 336 1.88 32.24 6.20
C VAL A 336 1.44 31.12 7.15
N VAL A 337 0.18 30.73 7.09
CA VAL A 337 -0.35 29.53 7.76
C VAL A 337 -0.32 28.36 6.78
N VAL A 338 0.33 27.27 7.18
CA VAL A 338 0.30 25.98 6.50
C VAL A 338 -0.59 25.04 7.31
N PHE A 339 -1.55 24.39 6.65
CA PHE A 339 -2.42 23.39 7.27
C PHE A 339 -2.04 21.99 6.81
N SER A 340 -2.40 20.98 7.61
CA SER A 340 -2.26 19.58 7.19
C SER A 340 -3.17 19.24 6.02
N ASP A 341 -2.66 18.52 5.01
CA ASP A 341 -3.48 18.04 3.88
C ASP A 341 -4.68 17.22 4.36
N PHE A 342 -4.42 16.31 5.30
CA PHE A 342 -5.45 15.57 6.03
C PHE A 342 -6.18 16.46 7.05
N GLN A 343 -7.50 16.29 7.11
CA GLN A 343 -8.41 16.82 8.12
C GLN A 343 -9.23 15.64 8.65
N GLU A 344 -9.22 15.43 9.98
CA GLU A 344 -10.11 14.45 10.60
C GLU A 344 -11.51 15.06 10.69
N SER A 345 -12.54 14.29 10.32
CA SER A 345 -13.95 14.63 10.49
C SER A 345 -14.70 13.42 11.02
N GLU A 346 -15.63 13.58 11.97
CA GLU A 346 -16.48 12.48 12.39
C GLU A 346 -17.38 12.04 11.22
N ASN A 347 -17.15 10.82 10.73
CA ASN A 347 -17.98 10.18 9.72
C ASN A 347 -19.40 9.83 10.22
N VAL A 348 -19.84 10.26 11.40
CA VAL A 348 -21.19 10.00 11.93
C VAL A 348 -22.17 10.99 11.30
N LEU A 349 -23.14 10.48 10.53
CA LEU A 349 -24.15 11.30 9.85
C LEU A 349 -25.41 11.49 10.69
N SER A 350 -25.72 10.54 11.57
CA SER A 350 -26.89 10.60 12.45
C SER A 350 -26.62 9.99 13.82
N TYR A 351 -26.90 10.74 14.89
CA TYR A 351 -27.07 10.15 16.21
C TYR A 351 -28.45 9.49 16.34
N MET A 352 -28.50 8.33 17.00
CA MET A 352 -29.73 7.53 17.10
C MET A 352 -30.69 7.97 18.21
N GLY A 353 -30.34 8.99 19.00
CA GLY A 353 -31.20 9.49 20.09
C GLY A 353 -32.54 10.07 19.64
N ASN A 354 -32.64 10.51 18.38
CA ASN A 354 -33.82 11.17 17.80
C ASN A 354 -34.53 10.31 16.73
N ALA A 355 -34.41 8.98 16.80
CA ALA A 355 -35.14 8.08 15.92
C ALA A 355 -36.61 7.99 16.33
N GLU A 356 -37.51 8.05 15.34
CA GLU A 356 -38.96 7.91 15.52
C GLU A 356 -39.46 6.64 14.83
N LEU A 357 -40.64 6.16 15.21
CA LEU A 357 -41.33 5.13 14.42
C LEU A 357 -41.77 5.76 13.09
N ALA A 358 -41.40 5.14 11.97
CA ALA A 358 -41.76 5.66 10.66
C ALA A 358 -43.28 5.75 10.51
N ARG A 359 -43.78 6.90 10.03
CA ARG A 359 -45.19 7.33 10.08
C ARG A 359 -46.19 6.33 9.49
N VAL A 360 -45.73 5.47 8.59
CA VAL A 360 -46.47 4.38 7.96
C VAL A 360 -46.94 3.31 8.95
N TYR A 361 -46.18 3.10 10.03
CA TYR A 361 -46.45 2.09 11.04
C TYR A 361 -47.03 2.75 12.32
N PRO A 362 -48.18 2.28 12.84
CA PRO A 362 -48.77 2.87 14.04
C PRO A 362 -48.03 2.43 15.31
N GLN A 363 -47.98 3.31 16.33
CA GLN A 363 -47.33 3.02 17.62
C GLN A 363 -47.93 1.81 18.36
N SER A 364 -49.14 1.37 18.00
CA SER A 364 -49.71 0.13 18.53
C SER A 364 -49.02 -1.14 18.03
N THR A 365 -48.25 -1.08 16.93
CA THR A 365 -47.55 -2.24 16.36
C THR A 365 -46.10 -2.37 16.82
N ALA A 366 -45.42 -1.26 17.07
CA ALA A 366 -44.03 -1.22 17.53
C ALA A 366 -43.74 0.08 18.30
N ASN A 367 -42.69 0.06 19.12
CA ASN A 367 -42.17 1.23 19.83
C ASN A 367 -40.68 1.45 19.49
N VAL A 368 -40.23 2.70 19.54
CA VAL A 368 -38.85 3.11 19.28
C VAL A 368 -38.31 3.80 20.53
N THR A 369 -37.19 3.30 21.05
CA THR A 369 -36.54 3.84 22.26
C THR A 369 -35.04 3.89 22.07
N TYR A 370 -34.40 5.00 22.43
CA TYR A 370 -32.95 5.07 22.51
C TYR A 370 -32.43 4.36 23.77
N GLN A 371 -31.31 3.63 23.65
CA GLN A 371 -30.63 3.01 24.80
C GLN A 371 -29.10 3.07 24.65
N THR A 372 -28.41 3.17 25.79
CA THR A 372 -26.94 3.21 25.90
C THR A 372 -26.34 1.91 26.46
N THR A 373 -27.15 0.86 26.58
CA THR A 373 -26.74 -0.50 26.97
C THR A 373 -26.98 -1.47 25.81
N ASP A 374 -26.28 -2.60 25.80
CA ASP A 374 -26.32 -3.60 24.71
C ASP A 374 -26.03 -2.97 23.33
N VAL A 375 -25.02 -2.09 23.28
CA VAL A 375 -24.61 -1.33 22.09
C VAL A 375 -23.57 -2.10 21.27
N HIS A 376 -23.38 -1.72 20.01
CA HIS A 376 -22.23 -2.21 19.23
C HIS A 376 -20.93 -1.62 19.78
N GLU A 377 -19.82 -2.35 19.66
CA GLU A 377 -18.50 -1.87 20.11
C GLU A 377 -18.13 -0.56 19.38
N GLY A 378 -17.73 0.45 20.14
CA GLY A 378 -17.39 1.78 19.64
C GLY A 378 -18.55 2.78 19.46
N ASP A 379 -19.81 2.38 19.72
CA ASP A 379 -20.96 3.30 19.64
C ASP A 379 -21.42 3.81 21.01
N LEU A 380 -21.78 5.10 21.08
CA LEU A 380 -22.27 5.75 22.32
C LEU A 380 -23.74 5.39 22.66
N GLY A 381 -24.47 4.77 21.73
CA GLY A 381 -25.79 4.20 21.95
C GLY A 381 -26.59 3.97 20.68
N VAL A 382 -27.69 3.24 20.81
CA VAL A 382 -28.43 2.62 19.69
C VAL A 382 -29.93 2.87 19.81
N THR A 383 -30.64 2.85 18.68
CA THR A 383 -32.11 2.80 18.67
C THR A 383 -32.59 1.37 18.79
N LYS A 384 -33.43 1.11 19.78
CA LYS A 384 -34.18 -0.14 19.92
C LYS A 384 -35.59 -0.01 19.34
N LEU A 385 -35.86 -0.76 18.29
CA LEU A 385 -37.20 -0.99 17.73
C LEU A 385 -37.79 -2.26 18.39
N SER A 386 -38.82 -2.11 19.22
CA SER A 386 -39.49 -3.22 19.93
C SER A 386 -40.87 -3.50 19.34
N ILE A 387 -41.16 -4.75 19.01
CA ILE A 387 -42.43 -5.15 18.38
C ILE A 387 -43.49 -5.42 19.46
N LEU A 388 -44.62 -4.72 19.35
CA LEU A 388 -45.72 -4.76 20.32
C LEU A 388 -46.89 -5.65 19.87
N SER A 389 -47.11 -5.78 18.55
CA SER A 389 -48.13 -6.66 17.98
C SER A 389 -47.66 -7.31 16.69
N SER A 390 -48.18 -8.48 16.34
CA SER A 390 -47.75 -9.21 15.14
C SER A 390 -47.83 -8.37 13.86
N THR A 391 -46.71 -8.21 13.15
CA THR A 391 -46.61 -7.44 11.90
C THR A 391 -45.60 -8.07 10.93
N MET A 392 -45.84 -7.91 9.62
CA MET A 392 -44.88 -8.39 8.59
C MET A 392 -43.62 -7.52 8.54
N ASN A 393 -43.76 -6.21 8.75
CA ASN A 393 -42.71 -5.20 8.64
C ASN A 393 -42.81 -4.22 9.80
N SER A 394 -41.71 -3.55 10.11
CA SER A 394 -41.66 -2.33 10.92
C SER A 394 -40.55 -1.44 10.38
N GLY A 395 -40.56 -0.16 10.72
CA GLY A 395 -39.51 0.75 10.26
C GLY A 395 -39.32 1.92 11.19
N ILE A 396 -38.08 2.39 11.26
CA ILE A 396 -37.73 3.63 11.94
C ILE A 396 -37.45 4.72 10.92
N GLU A 397 -37.63 5.94 11.36
CA GLU A 397 -37.22 7.13 10.63
C GLU A 397 -36.21 7.89 11.51
N ILE A 398 -35.02 8.13 10.97
CA ILE A 398 -33.97 8.88 11.66
C ILE A 398 -33.82 10.26 11.02
N THR A 399 -33.47 11.25 11.83
CA THR A 399 -33.12 12.59 11.36
C THR A 399 -31.59 12.72 11.39
N PRO A 400 -30.89 12.74 10.24
CA PRO A 400 -29.45 12.98 10.22
C PRO A 400 -29.09 14.33 10.83
N GLU A 401 -27.96 14.40 11.51
CA GLU A 401 -27.39 15.65 12.01
C GLU A 401 -26.64 16.34 10.86
N LYS A 402 -25.82 15.59 10.13
CA LYS A 402 -25.24 16.03 8.86
C LYS A 402 -26.24 15.85 7.73
N LYS A 403 -26.64 16.95 7.07
CA LYS A 403 -27.61 16.96 5.96
C LYS A 403 -26.97 16.72 4.59
N ASN A 404 -25.76 17.23 4.36
CA ASN A 404 -25.06 17.03 3.08
C ASN A 404 -24.25 15.74 3.12
N TRP A 405 -24.61 14.79 2.27
CA TRP A 405 -24.00 13.47 2.11
C TRP A 405 -23.23 13.31 0.79
N THR A 406 -23.13 14.34 -0.06
CA THR A 406 -22.49 14.24 -1.39
C THR A 406 -20.99 13.96 -1.36
N SER A 407 -20.34 14.16 -0.21
CA SER A 407 -18.92 13.87 0.04
C SER A 407 -18.64 12.43 0.44
N TYR A 408 -19.64 11.54 0.32
CA TYR A 408 -19.55 10.12 0.65
C TYR A 408 -19.98 9.26 -0.54
N ASP A 409 -19.35 8.09 -0.67
CA ASP A 409 -19.72 7.08 -1.65
C ASP A 409 -20.82 6.14 -1.15
N TYR A 410 -20.80 5.79 0.14
CA TYR A 410 -21.79 4.93 0.76
C TYR A 410 -22.06 5.33 2.20
N VAL A 411 -23.18 4.87 2.75
CA VAL A 411 -23.49 4.97 4.19
C VAL A 411 -23.59 3.59 4.81
N GLY A 412 -23.21 3.47 6.08
CA GLY A 412 -23.18 2.21 6.82
C GLY A 412 -23.71 2.32 8.24
N PHE A 413 -24.31 1.24 8.74
CA PHE A 413 -24.80 1.11 10.11
C PHE A 413 -24.93 -0.37 10.52
N TRP A 414 -24.92 -0.62 11.83
CA TRP A 414 -25.07 -1.96 12.40
C TRP A 414 -26.51 -2.22 12.85
N VAL A 415 -27.00 -3.45 12.63
CA VAL A 415 -28.31 -3.91 13.10
C VAL A 415 -28.20 -5.22 13.88
N TYR A 416 -28.60 -5.19 15.15
CA TYR A 416 -28.81 -6.40 15.95
C TYR A 416 -30.20 -6.96 15.71
N ASN A 417 -30.29 -8.25 15.41
CA ASN A 417 -31.57 -8.95 15.30
C ASN A 417 -31.87 -9.76 16.58
N GLY A 418 -32.80 -9.27 17.40
CA GLY A 418 -33.28 -9.95 18.60
C GLY A 418 -34.43 -10.95 18.37
N LYS A 419 -34.90 -11.12 17.12
CA LYS A 419 -35.85 -12.18 16.73
C LYS A 419 -35.09 -13.51 16.57
N ALA A 420 -35.75 -14.62 16.92
CA ALA A 420 -35.23 -15.99 16.74
C ALA A 420 -35.06 -16.46 15.27
N GLU A 421 -35.33 -15.59 14.29
CA GLU A 421 -35.27 -15.87 12.85
C GLU A 421 -34.55 -14.75 12.11
N THR A 422 -33.93 -15.07 10.97
CA THR A 422 -33.36 -14.06 10.05
C THR A 422 -34.43 -13.08 9.56
N VAL A 423 -34.10 -11.79 9.60
CA VAL A 423 -34.93 -10.69 9.08
C VAL A 423 -34.25 -10.01 7.89
N GLU A 424 -35.01 -9.25 7.12
CA GLU A 424 -34.53 -8.48 5.97
C GLU A 424 -34.57 -6.99 6.31
N VAL A 425 -33.50 -6.25 6.01
CA VAL A 425 -33.37 -4.81 6.29
C VAL A 425 -33.07 -4.05 5.00
N PHE A 426 -33.75 -2.93 4.76
CA PHE A 426 -33.68 -2.15 3.51
C PHE A 426 -34.19 -0.70 3.67
N PRO A 427 -33.87 0.23 2.75
CA PRO A 427 -34.39 1.59 2.81
C PRO A 427 -35.88 1.64 2.41
N PHE A 428 -36.59 2.68 2.85
CA PHE A 428 -37.96 2.92 2.42
C PHE A 428 -38.09 3.07 0.90
N GLY A 429 -39.26 2.72 0.36
CA GLY A 429 -39.58 2.96 -1.04
C GLY A 429 -38.79 2.20 -2.08
N ASN A 430 -38.13 1.12 -1.67
CA ASN A 430 -37.37 0.24 -2.54
C ASN A 430 -37.97 -1.16 -2.56
N SER A 431 -38.01 -1.77 -3.75
CA SER A 431 -38.60 -3.09 -3.96
C SER A 431 -37.70 -4.21 -3.41
N SER A 432 -38.09 -5.48 -3.58
CA SER A 432 -37.44 -6.68 -3.02
C SER A 432 -35.99 -6.96 -3.47
N LEU A 433 -35.31 -5.99 -4.07
CA LEU A 433 -33.96 -6.09 -4.64
C LEU A 433 -32.86 -5.45 -3.78
N GLN A 434 -33.20 -4.69 -2.73
CA GLN A 434 -32.23 -4.03 -1.82
C GLN A 434 -32.25 -4.59 -0.39
N ARG A 435 -32.64 -5.86 -0.22
CA ARG A 435 -32.84 -6.48 1.09
C ARG A 435 -31.58 -7.16 1.60
N THR A 436 -31.09 -6.70 2.74
CA THR A 436 -29.92 -7.25 3.45
C THR A 436 -30.40 -8.16 4.58
N GLU A 437 -29.90 -9.40 4.67
CA GLU A 437 -30.33 -10.34 5.72
C GLU A 437 -29.55 -10.14 7.03
N ALA A 438 -30.27 -9.88 8.13
CA ALA A 438 -29.73 -9.82 9.49
C ALA A 438 -30.07 -11.11 10.26
N PRO A 439 -29.10 -11.96 10.66
CA PRO A 439 -29.37 -13.25 11.30
C PRO A 439 -29.73 -13.12 12.78
N SER A 440 -30.55 -14.04 13.27
CA SER A 440 -30.95 -14.13 14.68
C SER A 440 -29.75 -14.06 15.65
N GLY A 441 -29.87 -13.19 16.65
CA GLY A 441 -28.94 -13.06 17.78
C GLY A 441 -27.63 -12.33 17.47
N LYS A 442 -27.48 -11.69 16.31
CA LYS A 442 -26.20 -11.13 15.84
C LYS A 442 -26.31 -9.68 15.38
N TRP A 443 -25.22 -8.93 15.59
CA TRP A 443 -24.97 -7.64 14.97
C TRP A 443 -24.56 -7.84 13.50
N THR A 444 -25.25 -7.16 12.59
CA THR A 444 -25.06 -7.24 11.14
C THR A 444 -24.72 -5.85 10.58
N PHE A 445 -23.57 -5.69 9.92
CA PHE A 445 -23.26 -4.43 9.24
C PHE A 445 -24.00 -4.34 7.90
N ILE A 446 -24.61 -3.19 7.65
CA ILE A 446 -25.41 -2.88 6.46
C ILE A 446 -24.83 -1.63 5.81
N ALA A 447 -24.51 -1.72 4.52
CA ALA A 447 -24.00 -0.61 3.73
C ALA A 447 -24.91 -0.33 2.52
N TRP A 448 -25.14 0.95 2.23
CA TRP A 448 -25.92 1.45 1.09
C TRP A 448 -25.08 2.39 0.24
N ASP A 449 -24.77 1.99 -1.00
CA ASP A 449 -24.09 2.79 -2.01
C ASP A 449 -24.96 3.99 -2.42
N LEU A 450 -24.53 5.21 -2.12
CA LEU A 450 -25.29 6.44 -2.40
C LEU A 450 -25.44 6.71 -3.91
N LYS A 451 -24.67 6.02 -4.76
CA LYS A 451 -24.80 6.07 -6.23
C LYS A 451 -25.77 5.01 -6.79
N SER A 452 -26.20 4.04 -5.98
CA SER A 452 -27.10 2.94 -6.40
C SER A 452 -28.37 2.81 -5.56
N VAL A 453 -28.50 3.54 -4.44
CA VAL A 453 -29.63 3.46 -3.50
C VAL A 453 -30.23 4.85 -3.30
N ASP A 454 -31.51 4.99 -3.68
CA ASP A 454 -32.32 6.15 -3.32
C ASP A 454 -32.47 6.26 -1.79
N ILE A 455 -31.94 7.32 -1.20
CA ILE A 455 -32.22 7.67 0.20
C ILE A 455 -33.61 8.31 0.28
N LYS A 456 -34.53 7.68 1.03
CA LYS A 456 -35.91 8.12 1.16
C LYS A 456 -36.33 8.23 2.63
N ASP A 457 -37.29 9.11 2.91
CA ASP A 457 -37.91 9.22 4.23
C ASP A 457 -38.91 8.08 4.53
N GLY A 458 -39.35 7.97 5.79
CA GLY A 458 -40.32 6.99 6.28
C GLY A 458 -41.76 7.50 6.30
N SER A 459 -42.07 8.55 5.53
CA SER A 459 -43.37 9.25 5.61
C SER A 459 -44.53 8.53 4.90
N SER A 460 -44.21 7.65 3.95
CA SER A 460 -45.15 6.83 3.16
C SER A 460 -44.53 5.47 2.81
N ASN A 461 -45.33 4.47 2.40
CA ASN A 461 -44.82 3.14 2.03
C ASN A 461 -43.73 3.21 0.94
N ASP A 462 -43.87 4.17 0.02
CA ASP A 462 -42.98 4.37 -1.12
C ASP A 462 -41.85 5.38 -0.84
N GLY A 463 -41.83 5.98 0.36
CA GLY A 463 -40.90 7.02 0.81
C GLY A 463 -40.90 8.31 -0.02
N VAL A 464 -40.35 9.40 0.52
CA VAL A 464 -40.04 10.60 -0.27
C VAL A 464 -38.52 10.68 -0.49
N LEU A 465 -38.10 10.70 -1.75
CA LEU A 465 -36.70 10.85 -2.15
C LEU A 465 -36.08 12.12 -1.56
N GLN A 466 -34.92 11.95 -0.92
CA GLN A 466 -34.13 13.03 -0.37
C GLN A 466 -33.03 13.45 -1.36
N ASP A 467 -32.72 14.74 -1.38
CA ASP A 467 -31.52 15.24 -2.04
C ASP A 467 -30.30 14.89 -1.18
N LEU A 468 -29.22 14.39 -1.79
CA LEU A 468 -27.98 14.12 -1.05
C LEU A 468 -27.30 15.40 -0.57
N GLU A 469 -27.57 16.58 -1.15
CA GLU A 469 -27.12 17.85 -0.58
C GLU A 469 -27.87 18.22 0.71
N ASN A 470 -29.07 17.66 0.94
CA ASN A 470 -29.95 18.01 2.05
C ASN A 470 -30.86 16.84 2.51
N VAL A 471 -30.25 15.79 3.07
CA VAL A 471 -30.93 14.59 3.58
C VAL A 471 -31.64 14.90 4.89
N ASN A 472 -32.93 15.24 4.83
CA ASN A 472 -33.68 15.68 6.00
C ASN A 472 -34.01 14.51 6.94
N LYS A 473 -34.45 13.38 6.38
CA LYS A 473 -34.80 12.16 7.12
C LYS A 473 -34.43 10.90 6.32
N VAL A 474 -34.17 9.79 7.01
CA VAL A 474 -33.83 8.50 6.40
C VAL A 474 -34.72 7.41 7.00
N GLY A 475 -35.41 6.67 6.15
CA GLY A 475 -36.24 5.53 6.55
C GLY A 475 -35.48 4.22 6.46
N ILE A 476 -35.51 3.43 7.55
CA ILE A 476 -34.95 2.06 7.60
C ILE A 476 -36.11 1.09 7.90
N ILE A 477 -36.33 0.09 7.04
CA ILE A 477 -37.32 -0.98 7.23
C ILE A 477 -36.62 -2.24 7.73
N VAL A 478 -37.22 -2.89 8.73
CA VAL A 478 -36.95 -4.28 9.13
C VAL A 478 -38.19 -5.12 8.84
N ALA A 479 -38.06 -6.14 8.00
CA ALA A 479 -39.15 -7.01 7.57
C ALA A 479 -38.87 -8.48 7.88
N ARG A 480 -39.93 -9.29 7.93
CA ARG A 480 -39.79 -10.75 7.81
C ARG A 480 -39.17 -11.11 6.46
N ARG A 481 -38.42 -12.21 6.43
CA ARG A 481 -37.86 -12.78 5.19
C ARG A 481 -38.97 -12.97 4.15
N ALA A 482 -38.73 -12.64 2.88
CA ALA A 482 -39.75 -12.61 1.83
C ALA A 482 -40.49 -13.96 1.62
N ASN A 483 -39.85 -15.07 2.00
CA ASN A 483 -40.41 -16.43 1.93
C ASN A 483 -40.76 -17.04 3.31
N SER A 484 -40.64 -16.30 4.41
CA SER A 484 -41.12 -16.74 5.73
C SER A 484 -42.60 -16.40 5.91
N ALA A 485 -43.38 -17.38 6.39
CA ALA A 485 -44.75 -17.15 6.84
C ALA A 485 -44.81 -16.42 8.20
N VAL A 486 -43.70 -16.38 8.94
CA VAL A 486 -43.64 -15.92 10.33
C VAL A 486 -43.42 -14.42 10.38
N ASN A 487 -44.44 -13.71 10.84
CA ASN A 487 -44.39 -12.29 11.14
C ASN A 487 -43.36 -11.99 12.25
N HIS A 488 -43.03 -10.72 12.47
CA HIS A 488 -42.49 -10.31 13.76
C HIS A 488 -43.59 -10.45 14.81
N ASN A 489 -43.26 -10.95 16.00
CA ASN A 489 -44.19 -11.21 17.09
C ASN A 489 -43.96 -10.24 18.25
N THR A 490 -44.96 -10.11 19.14
CA THR A 490 -44.82 -9.32 20.37
C THR A 490 -43.62 -9.82 21.19
N GLY A 491 -42.66 -8.93 21.46
CA GLY A 491 -41.42 -9.24 22.17
C GLY A 491 -40.18 -9.37 21.27
N ASP A 492 -40.34 -9.51 19.95
CA ASP A 492 -39.20 -9.36 19.02
C ASP A 492 -38.65 -7.92 19.11
N TYR A 493 -37.34 -7.76 18.97
CA TYR A 493 -36.71 -6.44 18.95
C TYR A 493 -35.50 -6.37 18.01
N PHE A 494 -35.15 -5.16 17.61
CA PHE A 494 -34.00 -4.86 16.76
C PHE A 494 -33.25 -3.67 17.35
N LEU A 495 -31.91 -3.70 17.33
CA LEU A 495 -31.08 -2.56 17.72
C LEU A 495 -30.40 -2.00 16.47
N ILE A 496 -30.38 -0.69 16.28
CA ILE A 496 -29.85 -0.02 15.09
C ILE A 496 -28.87 1.05 15.54
N SER A 497 -27.65 1.02 15.01
CA SER A 497 -26.56 1.92 15.37
C SER A 497 -26.59 3.24 14.58
N PRO A 498 -25.78 4.25 14.96
CA PRO A 498 -25.57 5.48 14.20
C PRO A 498 -25.24 5.20 12.72
N VAL A 499 -25.90 5.92 11.81
CA VAL A 499 -25.53 5.91 10.38
C VAL A 499 -24.26 6.73 10.18
N ARG A 500 -23.29 6.12 9.51
CA ARG A 500 -21.97 6.69 9.21
C ARG A 500 -21.78 6.81 7.70
N GLY A 501 -21.04 7.82 7.27
CA GLY A 501 -20.70 8.10 5.88
C GLY A 501 -19.29 7.65 5.56
N TYR A 502 -19.12 7.02 4.40
CA TYR A 502 -17.87 6.40 4.00
C TYR A 502 -17.54 6.72 2.55
N ASN A 503 -16.25 6.87 2.26
CA ASN A 503 -15.74 6.93 0.89
C ASN A 503 -15.15 5.58 0.50
N TYR A 504 -15.23 5.23 -0.78
CA TYR A 504 -14.38 4.18 -1.32
C TYR A 504 -12.93 4.69 -1.26
N VAL A 505 -12.04 3.94 -0.61
CA VAL A 505 -10.60 4.23 -0.64
C VAL A 505 -10.13 4.02 -2.08
N ASN A 506 -9.90 5.11 -2.81
CA ASN A 506 -9.73 5.10 -4.25
C ASN A 506 -8.41 5.79 -4.67
N PRO A 507 -7.67 5.31 -5.69
CA PRO A 507 -7.55 3.93 -6.18
C PRO A 507 -6.19 3.33 -5.76
N ASN A 508 -6.18 2.06 -5.32
CA ASN A 508 -4.97 1.26 -5.51
C ASN A 508 -5.01 0.74 -6.96
N PRO A 509 -4.02 0.99 -7.84
CA PRO A 509 -4.05 0.50 -9.23
C PRO A 509 -4.23 -1.02 -9.38
N ASP A 510 -4.05 -1.79 -8.30
CA ASP A 510 -4.15 -3.25 -8.27
C ASP A 510 -5.27 -3.84 -7.37
N GLY A 511 -6.16 -3.02 -6.77
CA GLY A 511 -7.12 -3.52 -5.77
C GLY A 511 -8.51 -2.87 -5.76
N ILE A 512 -9.54 -3.66 -6.07
CA ILE A 512 -10.96 -3.29 -5.96
C ILE A 512 -11.54 -3.92 -4.68
N ILE A 513 -11.97 -3.07 -3.74
CA ILE A 513 -12.60 -3.37 -2.42
C ILE A 513 -11.60 -3.77 -1.30
N ARG A 514 -11.71 -3.06 -0.16
CA ARG A 514 -11.14 -3.44 1.16
C ARG A 514 -12.29 -3.61 2.18
N PHE A 515 -12.05 -4.35 3.26
CA PHE A 515 -13.01 -4.57 4.36
C PHE A 515 -12.33 -4.22 5.69
N ASP A 516 -12.32 -2.94 6.05
CA ASP A 516 -11.45 -2.38 7.10
C ASP A 516 -12.22 -1.92 8.36
N GLU A 517 -13.04 -2.80 8.99
CA GLU A 517 -13.69 -2.52 10.30
C GLU A 517 -13.72 -3.75 11.28
N ALA A 518 -14.10 -3.52 12.55
CA ALA A 518 -13.97 -4.44 13.69
C ALA A 518 -14.96 -5.64 13.68
N SER A 519 -14.64 -6.74 14.38
CA SER A 519 -15.28 -8.07 14.30
C SER A 519 -16.83 -8.11 14.42
N GLY A 520 -17.50 -8.85 13.53
CA GLY A 520 -18.96 -9.04 13.55
C GLY A 520 -19.51 -10.00 12.48
N VAL A 521 -20.79 -9.87 12.14
CA VAL A 521 -21.37 -10.43 10.91
C VAL A 521 -21.51 -9.32 9.88
N GLY A 522 -20.90 -9.50 8.70
CA GLY A 522 -21.07 -8.56 7.60
C GLY A 522 -22.30 -8.88 6.75
N ALA A 523 -22.76 -7.91 5.97
CA ALA A 523 -23.65 -8.14 4.82
C ALA A 523 -23.48 -7.02 3.77
N VAL A 524 -22.40 -7.08 3.00
CA VAL A 524 -22.07 -6.06 1.97
C VAL A 524 -22.92 -6.26 0.71
N GLY A 525 -24.02 -5.51 0.63
CA GLY A 525 -24.96 -5.52 -0.49
C GLY A 525 -24.53 -4.69 -1.70
N LEU A 526 -23.40 -5.04 -2.33
CA LEU A 526 -23.01 -4.43 -3.62
C LEU A 526 -23.87 -4.97 -4.78
N GLN A 527 -24.97 -4.28 -5.12
CA GLN A 527 -25.86 -4.73 -6.19
C GLN A 527 -26.51 -3.65 -7.08
N SER A 528 -26.51 -3.93 -8.39
CA SER A 528 -27.67 -3.67 -9.25
C SER A 528 -28.01 -4.93 -10.06
N GLY A 529 -29.16 -5.56 -9.83
CA GLY A 529 -29.57 -6.77 -10.55
C GLY A 529 -30.69 -7.56 -9.86
N SER A 530 -31.31 -8.50 -10.55
CA SER A 530 -32.68 -8.95 -10.25
C SER A 530 -32.86 -10.22 -9.39
N ARG A 531 -31.87 -10.62 -8.57
CA ARG A 531 -32.04 -11.59 -7.44
C ARG A 531 -30.76 -11.78 -6.62
N ILE A 532 -30.81 -11.63 -5.29
CA ILE A 532 -29.74 -12.06 -4.35
C ILE A 532 -29.92 -13.55 -4.00
N GLY A 533 -28.80 -14.27 -3.81
CA GLY A 533 -28.76 -15.61 -3.21
C GLY A 533 -28.22 -15.50 -1.77
N TYR A 534 -28.82 -16.23 -0.84
CA TYR A 534 -28.73 -16.00 0.60
C TYR A 534 -27.45 -16.53 1.26
N PHE A 535 -26.59 -15.68 1.87
CA PHE A 535 -25.54 -16.13 2.80
C PHE A 535 -25.24 -15.14 3.93
N THR A 536 -24.93 -15.68 5.10
CA THR A 536 -24.47 -15.01 6.32
C THR A 536 -23.00 -15.36 6.55
N TRP A 537 -22.15 -14.40 6.96
CA TRP A 537 -20.72 -14.60 7.20
C TRP A 537 -20.28 -14.02 8.55
N GLU A 538 -19.55 -14.82 9.34
CA GLU A 538 -18.89 -14.40 10.58
C GLU A 538 -17.40 -14.18 10.29
N TYR A 539 -16.83 -13.02 10.66
CA TYR A 539 -15.39 -12.77 10.54
C TYR A 539 -14.71 -12.59 11.90
N ASP A 540 -13.44 -13.00 11.93
CA ASP A 540 -12.52 -12.97 13.07
C ASP A 540 -11.19 -12.48 12.50
N GLN A 541 -10.54 -11.51 13.16
CA GLN A 541 -9.33 -10.85 12.63
C GLN A 541 -8.03 -11.67 12.80
N THR A 542 -8.13 -12.94 13.20
CA THR A 542 -6.97 -13.86 13.33
C THR A 542 -7.16 -15.07 12.40
N VAL A 543 -6.27 -15.41 11.45
CA VAL A 543 -4.80 -15.53 11.47
C VAL A 543 -4.27 -15.39 10.02
N LYS A 544 -2.97 -15.13 9.85
CA LYS A 544 -2.26 -15.28 8.59
C LYS A 544 -0.82 -15.81 8.76
N ALA A 545 -0.32 -16.44 7.70
CA ALA A 545 1.07 -16.61 7.22
C ALA A 545 1.01 -17.68 6.10
N GLU A 546 1.91 -17.77 5.12
CA GLU A 546 3.21 -17.10 4.97
C GLU A 546 3.26 -16.40 3.60
N GLY A 547 3.52 -15.08 3.58
CA GLY A 547 3.58 -14.22 2.37
C GLY A 547 2.47 -13.15 2.25
N GLU A 548 1.31 -13.40 2.86
CA GLU A 548 0.27 -12.45 3.29
C GLU A 548 -0.22 -11.25 2.44
N ALA A 549 -1.52 -11.28 2.14
CA ALA A 549 -2.44 -10.15 2.34
C ALA A 549 -3.71 -10.63 3.05
N GLY A 550 -4.61 -9.73 3.48
CA GLY A 550 -5.79 -10.05 4.33
C GLY A 550 -6.62 -11.24 3.85
N SER A 551 -6.85 -12.24 4.71
CA SER A 551 -7.81 -13.32 4.45
C SER A 551 -8.97 -13.26 5.43
N THR A 552 -10.18 -13.20 4.89
CA THR A 552 -11.42 -13.24 5.67
C THR A 552 -11.78 -14.70 5.90
N LYS A 553 -12.04 -15.06 7.16
CA LYS A 553 -12.59 -16.36 7.54
C LYS A 553 -14.09 -16.38 7.21
N PHE A 554 -14.55 -17.43 6.55
CA PHE A 554 -15.95 -17.71 6.28
C PHE A 554 -16.31 -19.02 6.95
N LYS A 555 -17.45 -19.06 7.61
CA LYS A 555 -17.95 -20.26 8.30
C LYS A 555 -19.36 -20.58 7.78
N SER A 556 -19.56 -21.81 7.32
CA SER A 556 -20.89 -22.25 6.87
C SER A 556 -21.84 -22.38 8.07
N THR A 557 -23.01 -21.80 7.96
CA THR A 557 -24.07 -21.84 8.99
C THR A 557 -25.25 -22.72 8.59
N VAL A 558 -25.21 -23.33 7.39
CA VAL A 558 -26.27 -24.17 6.81
C VAL A 558 -25.65 -25.32 5.98
N ASN A 559 -26.41 -26.39 5.77
CA ASN A 559 -25.98 -27.51 4.90
C ASN A 559 -26.24 -27.21 3.41
N ASP A 560 -25.61 -26.16 2.87
CA ASP A 560 -25.71 -25.76 1.46
C ASP A 560 -24.32 -25.42 0.87
N LYS A 561 -24.24 -25.19 -0.44
CA LYS A 561 -23.09 -24.51 -1.05
C LYS A 561 -22.99 -23.07 -0.53
N MET A 562 -21.79 -22.50 -0.45
CA MET A 562 -21.60 -21.07 -0.17
C MET A 562 -21.51 -20.29 -1.50
N GLN A 563 -22.04 -19.07 -1.58
CA GLN A 563 -21.84 -18.21 -2.75
C GLN A 563 -21.52 -16.75 -2.37
N ILE A 564 -20.55 -16.16 -3.06
CA ILE A 564 -20.25 -14.73 -3.03
C ILE A 564 -20.49 -14.19 -4.44
N ARG A 565 -21.21 -13.06 -4.57
CA ARG A 565 -21.54 -12.50 -5.89
C ARG A 565 -21.33 -11.00 -5.94
N ILE A 566 -20.42 -10.57 -6.81
CA ILE A 566 -20.05 -9.18 -7.06
C ILE A 566 -20.72 -8.77 -8.39
N GLN A 567 -21.65 -7.81 -8.33
CA GLN A 567 -22.57 -7.52 -9.45
C GLN A 567 -22.28 -6.24 -10.23
N LYS A 568 -21.26 -5.47 -9.83
CA LYS A 568 -20.61 -4.44 -10.65
C LYS A 568 -19.11 -4.51 -10.33
N ILE A 569 -18.28 -4.65 -11.34
CA ILE A 569 -16.84 -4.41 -11.22
C ILE A 569 -16.54 -3.23 -12.14
N TYR A 570 -16.20 -2.10 -11.53
CA TYR A 570 -15.81 -0.90 -12.26
C TYR A 570 -14.35 -1.06 -12.68
N PHE A 571 -14.12 -1.19 -13.97
CA PHE A 571 -12.82 -0.93 -14.56
C PHE A 571 -12.82 0.53 -15.02
N ASP A 572 -11.74 1.27 -14.74
CA ASP A 572 -11.46 2.47 -15.51
C ASP A 572 -11.45 2.10 -16.99
N HIS A 573 -11.93 3.00 -17.84
CA HIS A 573 -12.29 2.68 -19.23
C HIS A 573 -11.06 2.49 -20.13
N ILE A 574 -10.35 1.38 -19.94
CA ILE A 574 -9.19 0.96 -20.73
C ILE A 574 -9.73 0.33 -22.02
N ALA A 575 -9.61 1.08 -23.11
CA ALA A 575 -10.02 0.57 -24.42
C ALA A 575 -9.31 -0.76 -24.76
N ASN A 576 -10.09 -1.71 -25.29
CA ASN A 576 -9.67 -3.03 -25.81
C ASN A 576 -9.46 -4.19 -24.81
N ILE A 577 -9.89 -4.09 -23.54
CA ILE A 577 -9.90 -5.26 -22.63
C ILE A 577 -11.18 -6.08 -22.79
N ASN A 578 -11.13 -7.14 -23.62
CA ASN A 578 -12.26 -8.07 -23.78
C ASN A 578 -12.47 -8.99 -22.56
N SER A 579 -11.41 -9.27 -21.80
CA SER A 579 -11.45 -10.07 -20.57
C SER A 579 -10.27 -9.82 -19.64
N ILE A 580 -10.50 -9.98 -18.34
CA ILE A 580 -9.50 -9.89 -17.26
C ILE A 580 -9.64 -11.11 -16.33
N THR A 581 -8.52 -11.64 -15.85
CA THR A 581 -8.52 -12.71 -14.84
C THR A 581 -8.21 -12.11 -13.47
N LEU A 582 -9.08 -12.36 -12.49
CA LEU A 582 -8.81 -12.03 -11.08
C LEU A 582 -8.26 -13.28 -10.36
N LYS A 583 -7.44 -13.08 -9.33
CA LYS A 583 -6.95 -14.15 -8.45
C LYS A 583 -7.40 -13.88 -7.02
N MET A 584 -7.76 -14.95 -6.31
CA MET A 584 -8.06 -14.89 -4.88
C MET A 584 -7.34 -16.05 -4.20
N TRP A 585 -6.61 -15.78 -3.11
CA TRP A 585 -6.06 -16.84 -2.28
C TRP A 585 -7.20 -17.54 -1.54
N VAL A 586 -7.11 -18.86 -1.37
CA VAL A 586 -8.08 -19.67 -0.65
C VAL A 586 -7.33 -20.65 0.25
N SER A 587 -7.70 -20.72 1.52
CA SER A 587 -7.27 -21.80 2.43
C SER A 587 -8.46 -22.61 2.91
N ASN A 588 -8.28 -23.92 2.87
CA ASN A 588 -9.24 -24.96 3.23
C ASN A 588 -8.72 -25.75 4.45
N PRO A 589 -9.03 -25.32 5.69
CA PRO A 589 -8.69 -26.05 6.91
C PRO A 589 -9.60 -27.26 7.21
N ASN A 590 -10.51 -27.65 6.29
CA ASN A 590 -11.41 -28.78 6.52
C ASN A 590 -10.73 -30.12 6.19
N SER A 591 -11.28 -31.20 6.74
CA SER A 591 -10.85 -32.59 6.48
C SER A 591 -11.25 -33.15 5.11
N TYR A 592 -11.87 -32.34 4.23
CA TYR A 592 -12.26 -32.69 2.87
C TYR A 592 -11.88 -31.57 1.89
N GLY A 593 -11.73 -31.89 0.60
CA GLY A 593 -11.48 -30.88 -0.42
C GLY A 593 -12.71 -29.99 -0.64
N ILE A 594 -12.47 -28.71 -0.91
CA ILE A 594 -13.50 -27.78 -1.36
C ILE A 594 -13.29 -27.43 -2.82
N LYS A 595 -14.37 -27.17 -3.54
CA LYS A 595 -14.37 -26.72 -4.92
C LYS A 595 -14.84 -25.28 -4.96
N VAL A 596 -13.96 -24.36 -5.36
CA VAL A 596 -14.26 -22.95 -5.59
C VAL A 596 -14.44 -22.74 -7.09
N ASN A 597 -15.67 -22.52 -7.52
CA ASN A 597 -16.13 -22.62 -8.91
C ASN A 597 -15.72 -23.95 -9.57
N ASN A 598 -14.61 -23.94 -10.32
CA ASN A 598 -14.08 -25.11 -11.02
C ASN A 598 -12.72 -25.59 -10.45
N THR A 599 -12.15 -24.86 -9.49
CA THR A 599 -10.84 -25.17 -8.92
C THR A 599 -11.01 -25.90 -7.59
N VAL A 600 -10.36 -27.06 -7.45
CA VAL A 600 -10.36 -27.82 -6.20
C VAL A 600 -9.19 -27.36 -5.32
N VAL A 601 -9.49 -27.01 -4.07
CA VAL A 601 -8.52 -26.77 -3.00
C VAL A 601 -8.60 -27.96 -2.05
N ALA A 602 -7.55 -28.77 -2.00
CA ALA A 602 -7.52 -30.02 -1.23
C ALA A 602 -7.73 -29.79 0.28
N ALA A 603 -8.09 -30.85 1.02
CA ALA A 603 -8.19 -30.82 2.47
C ALA A 603 -6.89 -30.33 3.12
N ASN A 604 -7.00 -29.50 4.17
CA ASN A 604 -5.86 -28.91 4.89
C ASN A 604 -4.81 -28.24 3.98
N SER A 605 -5.24 -27.52 2.95
CA SER A 605 -4.34 -26.88 1.97
C SER A 605 -4.77 -25.46 1.61
N SER A 606 -3.89 -24.71 0.95
CA SER A 606 -4.18 -23.39 0.42
C SER A 606 -3.58 -23.17 -0.96
N GLY A 607 -4.22 -22.32 -1.77
CA GLY A 607 -3.74 -21.96 -3.10
C GLY A 607 -4.53 -20.80 -3.70
N TYR A 608 -4.12 -20.32 -4.88
CA TYR A 608 -4.85 -19.29 -5.60
C TYR A 608 -5.92 -19.92 -6.51
N VAL A 609 -7.09 -19.28 -6.55
CA VAL A 609 -8.19 -19.58 -7.47
C VAL A 609 -8.33 -18.43 -8.45
N GLU A 610 -8.47 -18.76 -9.73
CA GLU A 610 -8.59 -17.81 -10.84
C GLU A 610 -10.04 -17.65 -11.32
N PHE A 611 -10.39 -16.41 -11.67
CA PHE A 611 -11.72 -16.02 -12.11
C PHE A 611 -11.62 -15.21 -13.41
N PRO A 612 -11.88 -15.82 -14.58
CA PRO A 612 -11.97 -15.07 -15.83
C PRO A 612 -13.27 -14.26 -15.86
N ILE A 613 -13.16 -13.01 -16.27
CA ILE A 613 -14.26 -12.05 -16.35
C ILE A 613 -14.19 -11.38 -17.73
N SER A 614 -15.29 -11.36 -18.49
CA SER A 614 -15.36 -10.73 -19.81
C SER A 614 -16.51 -9.74 -19.93
N GLU A 615 -16.33 -8.68 -20.72
CA GLU A 615 -17.37 -7.66 -20.95
C GLU A 615 -18.53 -8.16 -21.84
N LEU A 616 -18.38 -9.33 -22.48
CA LEU A 616 -19.30 -9.84 -23.51
C LEU A 616 -20.73 -10.17 -23.03
N SER A 617 -21.03 -10.08 -21.73
CA SER A 617 -22.40 -10.17 -21.23
C SER A 617 -23.16 -8.85 -21.48
N GLY A 618 -23.66 -8.67 -22.71
CA GLY A 618 -24.37 -7.48 -23.23
C GLY A 618 -25.65 -7.11 -22.46
N THR A 619 -25.48 -6.64 -21.24
CA THR A 619 -26.50 -6.11 -20.33
C THR A 619 -25.96 -4.82 -19.72
N ALA A 620 -26.83 -3.86 -19.41
CA ALA A 620 -26.46 -2.50 -18.99
C ALA A 620 -25.85 -2.38 -17.56
N HIS A 621 -25.19 -3.44 -17.08
CA HIS A 621 -24.75 -3.59 -15.68
C HIS A 621 -23.27 -3.98 -15.52
N GLY A 622 -22.52 -4.08 -16.63
CA GLY A 622 -21.10 -4.42 -16.60
C GLY A 622 -20.79 -5.89 -16.23
N PRO A 623 -19.50 -6.24 -16.14
CA PRO A 623 -19.06 -7.59 -15.78
C PRO A 623 -19.42 -7.98 -14.34
N ARG A 624 -19.67 -9.27 -14.13
CA ARG A 624 -20.09 -9.86 -12.85
C ARG A 624 -19.19 -11.02 -12.46
N LEU A 625 -18.87 -11.14 -11.17
CA LEU A 625 -18.16 -12.27 -10.61
C LEU A 625 -19.07 -13.07 -9.66
N LEU A 626 -19.14 -14.38 -9.86
CA LEU A 626 -19.73 -15.34 -8.93
C LEU A 626 -18.64 -16.28 -8.45
N ILE A 627 -18.55 -16.48 -7.14
CA ILE A 627 -17.68 -17.44 -6.47
C ILE A 627 -18.62 -18.40 -5.73
N GLU A 628 -18.68 -19.65 -6.19
CA GLU A 628 -19.44 -20.73 -5.55
C GLU A 628 -18.47 -21.69 -4.85
N ILE A 629 -18.74 -22.07 -3.60
CA ILE A 629 -17.92 -23.02 -2.84
C ILE A 629 -18.77 -24.22 -2.42
N LYS A 630 -18.28 -25.41 -2.78
CA LYS A 630 -18.87 -26.73 -2.49
C LYS A 630 -17.80 -27.68 -1.95
N LYS A 631 -18.18 -28.91 -1.62
CA LYS A 631 -17.21 -30.01 -1.54
C LYS A 631 -16.62 -30.30 -2.92
N ASP A 632 -15.42 -30.88 -2.94
CA ASP A 632 -14.72 -31.32 -4.15
C ASP A 632 -15.56 -32.25 -5.06
N ASN A 633 -16.42 -33.07 -4.45
CA ASN A 633 -17.38 -33.96 -5.10
C ASN A 633 -18.74 -33.30 -5.48
N ASP A 634 -18.79 -31.97 -5.57
CA ASP A 634 -19.99 -31.15 -5.88
C ASP A 634 -21.15 -31.21 -4.86
N ALA A 635 -21.00 -31.91 -3.72
CA ALA A 635 -21.98 -31.91 -2.65
C ALA A 635 -22.00 -30.60 -1.84
N ASN A 636 -23.09 -30.38 -1.09
CA ASN A 636 -23.25 -29.26 -0.17
C ASN A 636 -22.19 -29.28 0.94
N LEU A 637 -21.85 -28.09 1.45
CA LEU A 637 -20.97 -27.96 2.61
C LEU A 637 -21.69 -28.43 3.87
N GLU A 638 -20.93 -28.85 4.87
CA GLU A 638 -21.45 -29.12 6.22
C GLU A 638 -21.59 -27.81 7.00
N ILE A 639 -22.52 -27.76 7.96
CA ILE A 639 -22.50 -26.72 9.01
C ILE A 639 -21.12 -26.73 9.68
N ASP A 640 -20.64 -25.54 10.03
CA ASP A 640 -19.31 -25.26 10.57
C ASP A 640 -18.11 -25.44 9.62
N THR A 641 -18.32 -25.76 8.33
CA THR A 641 -17.24 -25.70 7.30
C THR A 641 -16.53 -24.35 7.34
N VAL A 642 -15.21 -24.32 7.49
CA VAL A 642 -14.42 -23.08 7.50
C VAL A 642 -13.65 -22.93 6.19
N VAL A 643 -13.71 -21.75 5.57
CA VAL A 643 -12.89 -21.41 4.39
C VAL A 643 -12.31 -20.03 4.61
N HIS A 644 -11.02 -19.81 4.33
CA HIS A 644 -10.42 -18.49 4.36
C HIS A 644 -10.23 -18.00 2.92
N LEU A 645 -10.71 -16.79 2.61
CA LEU A 645 -10.52 -16.17 1.29
C LEU A 645 -9.69 -14.90 1.43
N GLY A 646 -8.57 -14.83 0.71
CA GLY A 646 -7.72 -13.65 0.60
C GLY A 646 -8.39 -12.52 -0.17
N ALA A 647 -7.70 -11.38 -0.25
CA ALA A 647 -8.08 -10.31 -1.16
C ALA A 647 -8.24 -10.83 -2.61
N ILE A 648 -9.27 -10.34 -3.31
CA ILE A 648 -9.39 -10.51 -4.76
C ILE A 648 -8.42 -9.50 -5.38
N VAL A 649 -7.23 -9.98 -5.71
CA VAL A 649 -6.23 -9.18 -6.42
C VAL A 649 -6.51 -9.24 -7.92
N LYS A 650 -6.10 -8.19 -8.63
CA LYS A 650 -5.89 -8.28 -10.08
C LYS A 650 -4.94 -9.46 -10.32
N GLY A 651 -5.44 -10.48 -11.01
CA GLY A 651 -4.75 -11.75 -11.11
C GLY A 651 -3.59 -11.63 -12.06
N VAL A 652 -2.45 -11.13 -11.57
CA VAL A 652 -1.30 -10.60 -12.32
C VAL A 652 -1.73 -10.20 -13.72
N SER A 653 -2.21 -8.97 -13.87
CA SER A 653 -1.88 -8.32 -15.13
C SER A 653 -0.37 -8.28 -15.18
N TYR A 654 0.20 -9.23 -15.91
CA TYR A 654 1.15 -8.82 -16.91
C TYR A 654 0.46 -7.64 -17.57
N THR A 655 0.99 -6.44 -17.32
CA THR A 655 1.04 -5.45 -18.38
C THR A 655 1.30 -6.27 -19.62
N THR A 656 0.37 -6.26 -20.57
CA THR A 656 0.68 -6.68 -21.93
C THR A 656 1.81 -5.76 -22.32
N GLY A 657 3.05 -6.20 -22.04
CA GLY A 657 4.23 -5.43 -22.31
C GLY A 657 4.13 -5.06 -23.77
N GLU A 658 4.62 -3.89 -24.14
CA GLU A 658 4.44 -3.30 -25.49
C GLU A 658 5.09 -4.13 -26.63
N ASN A 659 5.50 -5.34 -26.26
CA ASN A 659 6.37 -6.37 -26.76
C ASN A 659 5.64 -7.72 -27.00
N VAL A 660 4.50 -8.07 -26.38
CA VAL A 660 3.85 -9.38 -26.65
C VAL A 660 3.26 -9.39 -28.06
N LEU A 661 3.68 -10.35 -28.90
CA LEU A 661 3.32 -10.41 -30.32
C LEU A 661 2.23 -11.44 -30.63
N SER A 662 2.15 -12.52 -29.84
CA SER A 662 1.15 -13.58 -30.02
C SER A 662 0.91 -14.36 -28.73
N HIS A 663 -0.33 -14.40 -28.25
CA HIS A 663 -0.75 -15.42 -27.30
C HIS A 663 -0.99 -16.73 -28.05
N ILE A 664 -0.31 -17.79 -27.62
CA ILE A 664 -0.17 -19.01 -28.41
C ILE A 664 -1.41 -19.94 -28.37
N GLY A 665 -2.52 -19.50 -27.74
CA GLY A 665 -3.77 -20.27 -27.61
C GLY A 665 -4.44 -20.69 -28.92
N ASN A 666 -4.11 -20.03 -30.04
CA ASN A 666 -4.61 -20.36 -31.38
C ASN A 666 -3.57 -21.08 -32.28
N ALA A 667 -2.46 -21.58 -31.71
CA ALA A 667 -1.46 -22.31 -32.48
C ALA A 667 -2.01 -23.64 -33.03
N THR A 668 -1.69 -23.95 -34.28
CA THR A 668 -2.10 -25.21 -34.95
C THR A 668 -0.87 -25.96 -35.45
N ILE A 669 -0.94 -27.29 -35.62
CA ILE A 669 0.11 -28.03 -36.34
C ILE A 669 0.27 -27.43 -37.74
N ALA A 670 1.51 -27.08 -38.08
CA ALA A 670 1.85 -26.56 -39.40
C ALA A 670 1.38 -27.52 -40.51
N SER A 671 0.64 -27.01 -41.49
CA SER A 671 -0.02 -27.80 -42.54
C SER A 671 0.92 -28.61 -43.44
N VAL A 672 2.22 -28.26 -43.45
CA VAL A 672 3.28 -28.98 -44.15
C VAL A 672 3.84 -30.19 -43.38
N TYR A 673 3.36 -30.42 -42.16
CA TYR A 673 3.60 -31.65 -41.39
C TYR A 673 2.36 -32.53 -41.34
N ASP A 674 2.60 -33.83 -41.21
CA ASP A 674 1.55 -34.83 -41.10
C ASP A 674 0.81 -34.68 -39.76
N GLN A 675 -0.38 -34.08 -39.83
CA GLN A 675 -1.25 -33.81 -38.67
C GLN A 675 -1.76 -35.09 -37.99
N THR A 676 -1.52 -36.28 -38.54
CA THR A 676 -1.79 -37.56 -37.86
C THR A 676 -0.66 -37.98 -36.91
N LYS A 677 0.50 -37.31 -36.95
CA LYS A 677 1.68 -37.64 -36.13
C LYS A 677 1.86 -36.81 -34.88
N ALA A 678 1.22 -35.65 -34.81
CA ALA A 678 1.26 -34.78 -33.64
C ALA A 678 -0.03 -33.96 -33.54
N GLU A 679 -0.41 -33.62 -32.32
CA GLU A 679 -1.51 -32.69 -32.02
C GLU A 679 -0.96 -31.44 -31.32
N VAL A 680 -1.68 -30.32 -31.43
CA VAL A 680 -1.45 -29.15 -30.57
C VAL A 680 -2.64 -28.98 -29.64
N THR A 681 -2.35 -28.85 -28.35
CA THR A 681 -3.31 -28.44 -27.32
C THR A 681 -2.78 -27.22 -26.59
N TYR A 682 -3.67 -26.36 -26.11
CA TYR A 682 -3.28 -25.26 -25.22
C TYR A 682 -3.27 -25.73 -23.76
N GLN A 683 -2.22 -25.37 -23.02
CA GLN A 683 -2.01 -25.78 -21.63
C GLN A 683 -1.92 -24.56 -20.72
N MET A 684 -2.71 -24.57 -19.63
CA MET A 684 -2.74 -23.53 -18.60
C MET A 684 -1.92 -23.90 -17.35
N THR A 685 -1.76 -25.20 -17.07
CA THR A 685 -1.20 -25.72 -15.80
C THR A 685 0.27 -26.11 -15.86
N THR A 686 0.87 -26.15 -17.05
CA THR A 686 2.27 -26.53 -17.25
C THR A 686 2.87 -25.58 -18.28
N VAL A 687 3.38 -24.46 -17.76
CA VAL A 687 3.79 -23.26 -18.49
C VAL A 687 5.16 -22.79 -17.99
N HIS A 688 5.80 -21.90 -18.72
CA HIS A 688 6.99 -21.20 -18.19
C HIS A 688 6.57 -20.24 -17.08
N GLU A 689 7.45 -20.01 -16.11
CA GLU A 689 7.19 -19.03 -15.05
C GLU A 689 6.99 -17.63 -15.68
N GLY A 690 5.88 -16.98 -15.35
CA GLY A 690 5.53 -15.69 -15.95
C GLY A 690 4.74 -15.73 -17.27
N ASP A 691 4.31 -16.90 -17.76
CA ASP A 691 3.47 -17.02 -18.97
C ASP A 691 2.04 -17.51 -18.66
N LEU A 692 1.05 -16.93 -19.36
CA LEU A 692 -0.39 -17.23 -19.19
C LEU A 692 -0.86 -18.56 -19.81
N GLY A 693 0.02 -19.27 -20.53
CA GLY A 693 -0.31 -20.50 -21.24
C GLY A 693 0.74 -20.89 -22.28
N ALA A 694 0.79 -22.15 -22.67
CA ALA A 694 1.73 -22.68 -23.66
C ALA A 694 1.04 -23.63 -24.65
N ALA A 695 1.51 -23.67 -25.91
CA ALA A 695 1.11 -24.73 -26.84
C ALA A 695 1.90 -25.99 -26.54
N LYS A 696 1.19 -27.07 -26.22
CA LYS A 696 1.74 -28.41 -26.12
C LYS A 696 1.58 -29.12 -27.45
N ILE A 697 2.71 -29.42 -28.08
CA ILE A 697 2.80 -30.37 -29.19
C ILE A 697 2.92 -31.76 -28.56
N SER A 698 1.88 -32.59 -28.61
CA SER A 698 1.97 -34.01 -28.22
C SER A 698 2.33 -34.86 -29.45
N ILE A 699 3.30 -35.76 -29.35
CA ILE A 699 3.67 -36.70 -30.42
C ILE A 699 2.75 -37.92 -30.33
N LEU A 700 2.04 -38.20 -31.43
CA LEU A 700 1.07 -39.29 -31.56
C LEU A 700 1.66 -40.50 -32.29
N SER A 701 2.54 -40.30 -33.27
CA SER A 701 3.26 -41.36 -33.97
C SER A 701 4.67 -40.93 -34.40
N GLU A 702 5.52 -41.91 -34.72
CA GLU A 702 6.96 -41.70 -34.90
C GLU A 702 7.28 -40.69 -36.03
N THR A 703 8.09 -39.68 -35.70
CA THR A 703 8.51 -38.62 -36.64
C THR A 703 9.90 -38.05 -36.33
N ASP A 704 10.64 -37.59 -37.34
CA ASP A 704 11.94 -36.92 -37.18
C ASP A 704 11.82 -35.41 -36.86
N LYS A 705 10.63 -34.84 -37.10
CA LYS A 705 10.33 -33.41 -36.98
C LYS A 705 8.83 -33.15 -36.78
N THR A 706 8.53 -31.99 -36.21
CA THR A 706 7.18 -31.45 -36.03
C THR A 706 7.26 -29.91 -36.00
N GLY A 707 6.14 -29.22 -35.80
CA GLY A 707 6.13 -27.78 -35.65
C GLY A 707 4.74 -27.17 -35.73
N ILE A 708 4.67 -25.90 -35.36
CA ILE A 708 3.43 -25.14 -35.28
C ILE A 708 3.39 -23.97 -36.24
N GLU A 709 2.19 -23.65 -36.69
CA GLU A 709 1.82 -22.35 -37.22
C GLU A 709 1.27 -21.50 -36.07
N VAL A 710 1.78 -20.27 -35.95
CA VAL A 710 1.33 -19.25 -35.01
C VAL A 710 0.82 -18.06 -35.81
N VAL A 711 -0.35 -17.54 -35.45
CA VAL A 711 -0.91 -16.30 -36.01
C VAL A 711 -0.67 -15.17 -35.02
N PRO A 712 0.19 -14.17 -35.32
CA PRO A 712 0.43 -13.05 -34.42
C PRO A 712 -0.80 -12.17 -34.23
N GLU A 713 -0.96 -11.60 -33.05
CA GLU A 713 -1.97 -10.58 -32.76
C GLU A 713 -1.47 -9.20 -33.23
N LYS A 714 -0.26 -8.83 -32.83
CA LYS A 714 0.44 -7.66 -33.37
C LYS A 714 1.08 -8.06 -34.71
N LYS A 715 0.66 -7.40 -35.80
CA LYS A 715 1.19 -7.65 -37.15
C LYS A 715 2.44 -6.85 -37.49
N ASP A 716 2.64 -5.69 -36.89
CA ASP A 716 3.84 -4.87 -37.09
C ASP A 716 4.90 -5.21 -36.03
N TRP A 717 6.00 -5.80 -36.49
CA TRP A 717 7.18 -6.20 -35.74
C TRP A 717 8.40 -5.33 -36.09
N SER A 718 8.25 -4.31 -36.95
CA SER A 718 9.37 -3.48 -37.44
C SER A 718 10.00 -2.59 -36.36
N SER A 719 9.30 -2.39 -35.23
CA SER A 719 9.76 -1.65 -34.06
C SER A 719 10.58 -2.48 -33.06
N TYR A 720 10.99 -3.70 -33.43
CA TYR A 720 11.79 -4.59 -32.59
C TYR A 720 13.08 -5.03 -33.28
N ASP A 721 14.11 -5.27 -32.48
CA ASP A 721 15.37 -5.83 -32.94
C ASP A 721 15.32 -7.37 -33.04
N TYR A 722 14.66 -8.04 -32.09
CA TYR A 722 14.56 -9.50 -32.05
C TYR A 722 13.21 -9.97 -31.49
N ILE A 723 12.90 -11.25 -31.67
CA ILE A 723 11.80 -11.92 -30.97
C ILE A 723 12.33 -13.03 -30.07
N GLY A 724 11.58 -13.38 -29.03
CA GLY A 724 11.90 -14.47 -28.12
C GLY A 724 10.68 -15.20 -27.56
N PHE A 725 10.88 -16.46 -27.21
CA PHE A 725 9.88 -17.37 -26.64
C PHE A 725 10.56 -18.56 -25.92
N TRP A 726 9.88 -19.21 -24.98
CA TRP A 726 10.44 -20.36 -24.26
C TRP A 726 9.98 -21.69 -24.85
N VAL A 727 10.87 -22.69 -24.89
CA VAL A 727 10.57 -24.06 -25.33
C VAL A 727 10.96 -25.08 -24.28
N TYR A 728 10.00 -25.90 -23.84
CA TYR A 728 10.25 -27.08 -23.00
C TYR A 728 10.43 -28.33 -23.86
N ASN A 729 11.51 -29.07 -23.65
CA ASN A 729 11.77 -30.35 -24.32
C ASN A 729 11.36 -31.52 -23.40
N GLY A 730 10.19 -32.12 -23.68
CA GLY A 730 9.66 -33.30 -22.99
C GLY A 730 9.98 -34.63 -23.69
N LYS A 731 11.11 -34.72 -24.40
CA LYS A 731 11.60 -35.98 -24.98
C LYS A 731 12.02 -36.98 -23.90
N ASN A 732 11.80 -38.28 -24.11
CA ASN A 732 12.14 -39.32 -23.13
C ASN A 732 13.64 -39.65 -23.10
N ALA A 733 14.30 -39.68 -24.27
CA ALA A 733 15.76 -39.80 -24.35
C ALA A 733 16.45 -38.51 -23.93
N ASP A 734 17.64 -38.59 -23.29
CA ASP A 734 18.52 -37.45 -22.92
C ASP A 734 19.15 -36.79 -24.16
N GLU A 735 18.30 -36.35 -25.08
CA GLU A 735 18.64 -35.71 -26.33
C GLU A 735 18.09 -34.29 -26.38
N ILE A 736 18.90 -33.40 -26.95
CA ILE A 736 18.52 -32.03 -27.29
C ILE A 736 17.62 -32.06 -28.53
N VAL A 737 16.74 -31.07 -28.67
CA VAL A 737 15.99 -30.86 -29.91
C VAL A 737 16.34 -29.51 -30.53
N GLU A 738 16.36 -29.46 -31.85
CA GLU A 738 16.63 -28.23 -32.58
C GLU A 738 15.33 -27.50 -32.87
N VAL A 739 15.28 -26.21 -32.53
CA VAL A 739 14.20 -25.27 -32.81
C VAL A 739 14.67 -24.32 -33.91
N LEU A 740 13.86 -24.16 -34.96
CA LEU A 740 14.17 -23.38 -36.17
C LEU A 740 12.97 -22.55 -36.65
N ALA A 741 13.26 -21.41 -37.28
CA ALA A 741 12.34 -20.76 -38.20
C ALA A 741 12.16 -21.63 -39.46
N PHE A 742 10.96 -21.64 -40.05
CA PHE A 742 10.72 -22.38 -41.28
C PHE A 742 11.53 -21.81 -42.46
N GLY A 743 11.91 -22.69 -43.40
CA GLY A 743 12.55 -22.28 -44.66
C GLY A 743 13.98 -21.72 -44.53
N ASN A 744 14.63 -21.84 -43.36
CA ASN A 744 16.02 -21.41 -43.14
C ASN A 744 16.95 -22.62 -42.98
N ASN A 745 18.18 -22.49 -43.48
CA ASN A 745 19.20 -23.54 -43.47
C ASN A 745 19.86 -23.71 -42.09
N ASP A 746 20.68 -24.76 -41.95
CA ASP A 746 21.36 -25.24 -40.73
C ASP A 746 22.14 -24.21 -39.89
N LEU A 747 22.30 -22.99 -40.37
CA LEU A 747 22.97 -21.88 -39.70
C LEU A 747 22.05 -21.09 -38.74
N GLN A 748 20.80 -21.49 -38.53
CA GLN A 748 19.82 -20.82 -37.64
C GLN A 748 19.13 -21.79 -36.66
N ARG A 749 19.86 -22.84 -36.24
CA ARG A 749 19.40 -23.82 -35.26
C ARG A 749 19.62 -23.29 -33.85
N THR A 750 18.58 -23.37 -33.01
CA THR A 750 18.65 -23.16 -31.55
C THR A 750 18.34 -24.48 -30.85
N GLU A 751 18.93 -24.74 -29.68
CA GLU A 751 18.91 -26.06 -29.04
C GLU A 751 18.15 -26.03 -27.71
N ALA A 752 17.09 -26.83 -27.57
CA ALA A 752 16.30 -26.93 -26.33
C ALA A 752 16.66 -28.21 -25.53
N ALA A 753 17.05 -28.02 -24.27
CA ALA A 753 17.53 -29.09 -23.39
C ALA A 753 16.39 -29.87 -22.73
N LYS A 754 16.50 -31.21 -22.67
CA LYS A 754 15.49 -32.09 -22.08
C LYS A 754 15.15 -31.68 -20.64
N GLY A 755 13.86 -31.71 -20.31
CA GLY A 755 13.34 -31.52 -18.96
C GLY A 755 13.45 -30.10 -18.45
N LYS A 756 13.83 -29.14 -19.30
CA LYS A 756 14.01 -27.73 -18.96
C LYS A 756 13.34 -26.85 -19.99
N TRP A 757 12.84 -25.70 -19.53
CA TRP A 757 12.50 -24.60 -20.42
C TRP A 757 13.79 -23.94 -20.91
N THR A 758 13.87 -23.71 -22.21
CA THR A 758 15.01 -23.06 -22.86
C THR A 758 14.53 -21.84 -23.62
N PHE A 759 15.15 -20.67 -23.38
CA PHE A 759 14.80 -19.46 -24.11
C PHE A 759 15.39 -19.48 -25.52
N ILE A 760 14.54 -19.21 -26.51
CA ILE A 760 14.85 -19.15 -27.94
C ILE A 760 14.68 -17.71 -28.40
N ALA A 761 15.70 -17.13 -29.04
CA ALA A 761 15.67 -15.76 -29.55
C ALA A 761 16.11 -15.70 -31.02
N TRP A 762 15.39 -14.94 -31.85
CA TRP A 762 15.64 -14.73 -33.28
C TRP A 762 15.78 -13.22 -33.58
N ASP A 763 16.97 -12.81 -34.01
CA ASP A 763 17.27 -11.46 -34.51
C ASP A 763 16.49 -11.19 -35.81
N LEU A 764 15.60 -10.18 -35.81
CA LEU A 764 14.73 -9.86 -36.96
C LEU A 764 15.51 -9.25 -38.15
N LYS A 765 16.76 -8.85 -37.96
CA LYS A 765 17.67 -8.38 -39.02
C LYS A 765 18.50 -9.52 -39.62
N ALA A 766 18.50 -10.71 -39.02
CA ALA A 766 19.26 -11.88 -39.46
C ALA A 766 18.40 -13.12 -39.79
N VAL A 767 17.21 -13.25 -39.19
CA VAL A 767 16.30 -14.39 -39.38
C VAL A 767 15.12 -13.97 -40.26
N GLU A 768 15.00 -14.61 -41.42
CA GLU A 768 13.82 -14.48 -42.26
C GLU A 768 12.61 -15.14 -41.58
N ILE A 769 11.63 -14.32 -41.17
CA ILE A 769 10.36 -14.79 -40.62
C ILE A 769 9.49 -15.32 -41.77
N LYS A 770 9.15 -16.60 -41.73
CA LYS A 770 8.37 -17.29 -42.76
C LYS A 770 7.16 -18.01 -42.16
N ALA A 771 6.08 -18.07 -42.95
CA ALA A 771 4.99 -18.99 -42.71
C ALA A 771 5.44 -20.45 -42.97
N PRO A 772 4.74 -21.48 -42.46
CA PRO A 772 5.14 -22.88 -42.65
C PRO A 772 5.20 -23.36 -44.10
N ASP A 773 4.43 -22.73 -45.00
CA ASP A 773 4.48 -22.97 -46.45
C ASP A 773 5.73 -22.39 -47.14
N GLY A 774 6.59 -21.69 -46.39
CA GLY A 774 7.81 -21.05 -46.87
C GLY A 774 7.64 -19.57 -47.25
N THR A 775 6.43 -19.01 -47.18
CA THR A 775 6.15 -17.62 -47.56
C THR A 775 6.80 -16.64 -46.60
N LEU A 776 7.72 -15.83 -47.11
CA LEU A 776 8.39 -14.75 -46.36
C LEU A 776 7.37 -13.70 -45.88
N GLN A 777 7.48 -13.32 -44.60
CA GLN A 777 6.67 -12.28 -43.98
C GLN A 777 7.46 -10.97 -43.93
N THR A 778 6.83 -9.87 -44.31
CA THR A 778 7.38 -8.53 -44.08
C THR A 778 7.23 -8.15 -42.61
N LEU A 779 8.27 -7.60 -41.98
CA LEU A 779 8.22 -7.22 -40.56
C LEU A 779 7.09 -6.24 -40.22
N THR A 780 6.69 -5.37 -41.14
CA THR A 780 5.54 -4.45 -40.95
C THR A 780 4.17 -5.12 -41.02
N ASN A 781 4.09 -6.40 -41.43
CA ASN A 781 2.84 -7.13 -41.61
C ASN A 781 3.06 -8.67 -41.56
N VAL A 782 3.38 -9.18 -40.36
CA VAL A 782 3.64 -10.60 -40.09
C VAL A 782 2.32 -11.33 -39.85
N ASN A 783 1.81 -12.00 -40.88
CA ASN A 783 0.50 -12.65 -40.83
C ASN A 783 0.53 -14.02 -40.16
N LYS A 784 1.60 -14.81 -40.41
CA LYS A 784 1.81 -16.16 -39.89
C LYS A 784 3.28 -16.42 -39.63
N VAL A 785 3.62 -17.15 -38.56
CA VAL A 785 5.00 -17.60 -38.27
C VAL A 785 5.01 -19.10 -38.08
N GLY A 786 5.93 -19.79 -38.74
CA GLY A 786 6.22 -21.19 -38.47
C GLY A 786 7.35 -21.36 -37.47
N ILE A 787 7.15 -22.24 -36.48
CA ILE A 787 8.21 -22.74 -35.58
C ILE A 787 8.37 -24.25 -35.79
N ARG A 788 9.55 -24.70 -36.21
CA ARG A 788 9.90 -26.11 -36.44
C ARG A 788 10.70 -26.66 -35.26
N ILE A 789 10.37 -27.87 -34.83
CA ILE A 789 11.17 -28.69 -33.90
C ILE A 789 11.64 -29.94 -34.64
N GLN A 790 12.93 -30.27 -34.56
CA GLN A 790 13.49 -31.51 -35.13
C GLN A 790 14.52 -32.16 -34.20
N ARG A 791 14.73 -33.47 -34.38
CA ARG A 791 15.68 -34.24 -33.56
C ARG A 791 17.13 -33.76 -33.76
N ASN A 792 17.89 -33.68 -32.67
CA ASN A 792 19.35 -33.49 -32.69
C ASN A 792 20.06 -34.81 -32.32
N GLY A 793 19.72 -35.90 -33.00
CA GLY A 793 20.15 -37.24 -32.59
C GLY A 793 19.69 -38.37 -33.51
N PRO A 794 20.16 -39.61 -33.26
CA PRO A 794 19.82 -40.78 -34.06
C PRO A 794 18.40 -41.29 -33.82
N THR A 795 17.74 -40.91 -32.73
CA THR A 795 16.38 -41.37 -32.40
C THR A 795 15.31 -40.39 -32.89
N ASN A 796 14.22 -40.91 -33.45
CA ASN A 796 13.03 -40.14 -33.78
C ASN A 796 12.29 -39.69 -32.51
N PHE A 797 11.31 -38.81 -32.66
CA PHE A 797 10.33 -38.53 -31.62
C PHE A 797 9.32 -39.68 -31.55
N MET A 798 9.01 -40.12 -30.33
CA MET A 798 8.20 -41.31 -30.04
C MET A 798 6.81 -40.92 -29.50
N PRO A 799 5.77 -41.77 -29.65
CA PRO A 799 4.45 -41.52 -29.08
C PRO A 799 4.51 -41.21 -27.58
N GLY A 800 3.79 -40.16 -27.15
CA GLY A 800 3.73 -39.71 -25.77
C GLY A 800 4.82 -38.70 -25.35
N GLU A 801 5.84 -38.48 -26.18
CA GLU A 801 6.75 -37.34 -26.02
C GLU A 801 6.02 -36.03 -26.34
N TYR A 802 6.48 -34.91 -25.77
CA TYR A 802 5.85 -33.61 -26.00
C TYR A 802 6.82 -32.44 -25.95
N PHE A 803 6.41 -31.31 -26.53
CA PHE A 803 7.10 -30.03 -26.46
C PHE A 803 6.11 -28.97 -26.00
N LEU A 804 6.55 -28.03 -25.16
CA LEU A 804 5.74 -26.86 -24.79
C LEU A 804 6.40 -25.62 -25.40
N ILE A 805 5.62 -24.72 -25.99
CA ILE A 805 6.10 -23.45 -26.56
C ILE A 805 5.31 -22.31 -25.92
N SER A 806 6.01 -21.33 -25.36
CA SER A 806 5.42 -20.16 -24.69
C SER A 806 5.21 -18.97 -25.65
N PRO A 807 4.40 -17.96 -25.29
CA PRO A 807 4.02 -16.83 -26.15
C PRO A 807 5.21 -16.12 -26.81
N ILE A 808 5.02 -15.66 -28.05
CA ILE A 808 6.06 -14.94 -28.79
C ILE A 808 6.05 -13.48 -28.35
N ARG A 809 7.23 -12.97 -27.95
CA ARG A 809 7.48 -11.59 -27.53
C ARG A 809 8.53 -10.96 -28.44
N GLY A 810 8.47 -9.64 -28.64
CA GLY A 810 9.38 -8.82 -29.43
C GLY A 810 10.15 -7.86 -28.54
N TYR A 811 11.42 -7.64 -28.82
CA TYR A 811 12.33 -6.96 -27.92
C TYR A 811 13.24 -6.00 -28.69
N ASN A 812 13.67 -4.95 -28.02
CA ASN A 812 14.70 -4.02 -28.51
C ASN A 812 16.01 -4.24 -27.75
N PHE A 813 17.13 -3.92 -28.37
CA PHE A 813 18.39 -3.80 -27.63
C PHE A 813 18.33 -2.51 -26.80
N VAL A 814 18.61 -2.60 -25.49
CA VAL A 814 18.72 -1.41 -24.64
C VAL A 814 19.81 -0.48 -25.18
N ASN A 815 19.47 0.80 -25.26
CA ASN A 815 20.20 1.85 -25.96
C ASN A 815 21.73 1.78 -25.74
N PRO A 816 22.55 1.65 -26.81
CA PRO A 816 23.99 1.58 -26.67
C PRO A 816 24.56 2.91 -26.15
N ASN A 817 24.98 2.90 -24.89
CA ASN A 817 25.97 3.85 -24.37
C ASN A 817 27.17 3.89 -25.36
N PRO A 818 27.84 5.04 -25.63
CA PRO A 818 28.94 5.10 -26.61
C PRO A 818 30.12 4.15 -26.36
N ALA A 819 30.15 3.50 -25.18
CA ALA A 819 31.06 2.44 -24.78
C ALA A 819 30.73 1.01 -25.31
N GLY A 820 29.66 0.81 -26.08
CA GLY A 820 29.41 -0.44 -26.82
C GLY A 820 29.02 -1.65 -25.97
N VAL A 821 28.20 -1.46 -24.93
CA VAL A 821 27.72 -2.55 -24.06
C VAL A 821 26.48 -3.19 -24.66
N ILE A 822 26.49 -4.52 -24.83
CA ILE A 822 25.31 -5.33 -25.19
C ILE A 822 24.72 -5.90 -23.89
N ARG A 823 23.42 -5.73 -23.68
CA ARG A 823 22.65 -6.39 -22.60
C ARG A 823 21.43 -7.09 -23.19
N PHE A 824 21.00 -8.14 -22.48
CA PHE A 824 19.68 -8.75 -22.61
C PHE A 824 18.98 -8.58 -21.26
N ASP A 825 17.73 -8.14 -21.28
CA ASP A 825 16.98 -7.77 -20.08
C ASP A 825 15.74 -8.65 -20.00
N GLU A 826 15.86 -9.85 -19.42
CA GLU A 826 14.76 -10.61 -18.81
C GLU A 826 15.24 -11.78 -17.90
N ALA A 827 14.28 -12.54 -17.35
CA ALA A 827 14.38 -13.29 -16.10
C ALA A 827 15.13 -14.65 -16.12
N SER A 828 15.73 -15.00 -14.97
CA SER A 828 16.57 -16.19 -14.70
C SER A 828 16.13 -17.50 -15.36
N GLY A 829 17.04 -18.22 -16.03
CA GLY A 829 16.73 -19.53 -16.62
C GLY A 829 17.87 -20.18 -17.42
N VAL A 830 17.53 -21.16 -18.28
CA VAL A 830 18.46 -21.80 -19.23
C VAL A 830 18.39 -21.09 -20.58
N GLY A 831 19.50 -20.51 -21.03
CA GLY A 831 19.55 -19.74 -22.28
C GLY A 831 20.15 -20.53 -23.46
N ALA A 832 19.54 -20.39 -24.65
CA ALA A 832 20.13 -20.82 -25.93
C ALA A 832 20.12 -19.67 -26.95
N VAL A 833 21.01 -18.69 -26.74
CA VAL A 833 21.12 -17.49 -27.58
C VAL A 833 21.74 -17.82 -28.95
N GLY A 834 20.89 -17.97 -29.96
CA GLY A 834 21.25 -18.26 -31.35
C GLY A 834 21.71 -17.03 -32.16
N LEU A 835 22.70 -16.28 -31.68
CA LEU A 835 23.32 -15.22 -32.48
C LEU A 835 24.12 -15.84 -33.64
N GLN A 836 23.69 -15.56 -34.88
CA GLN A 836 24.13 -16.31 -36.04
C GLN A 836 25.65 -16.22 -36.30
N SER A 837 26.29 -17.36 -36.52
CA SER A 837 27.61 -17.41 -37.17
C SER A 837 27.73 -18.59 -38.13
N SER A 838 28.48 -18.40 -39.21
CA SER A 838 28.47 -19.24 -40.41
C SER A 838 29.35 -20.50 -40.34
N SER A 839 29.54 -21.09 -39.16
CA SER A 839 30.25 -22.37 -39.01
C SER A 839 29.81 -23.15 -37.76
N ARG A 840 29.97 -24.48 -37.80
CA ARG A 840 29.57 -25.43 -36.74
C ARG A 840 29.87 -24.88 -35.33
N ILE A 841 28.82 -24.65 -34.55
CA ILE A 841 28.91 -24.27 -33.14
C ILE A 841 29.28 -25.51 -32.33
N GLY A 842 30.25 -25.37 -31.42
CA GLY A 842 30.57 -26.38 -30.41
C GLY A 842 29.60 -26.26 -29.23
N TYR A 843 28.99 -27.39 -28.87
CA TYR A 843 27.99 -27.56 -27.80
C TYR A 843 28.39 -26.92 -26.46
N PHE A 844 27.47 -26.21 -25.77
CA PHE A 844 27.23 -26.22 -24.30
C PHE A 844 25.93 -25.48 -23.96
N THR A 845 25.32 -25.77 -22.81
CA THR A 845 24.10 -25.11 -22.29
C THR A 845 24.43 -24.42 -20.97
N TRP A 846 23.80 -23.27 -20.68
CA TRP A 846 24.15 -22.40 -19.56
C TRP A 846 22.90 -21.94 -18.79
N GLU A 847 23.05 -21.83 -17.47
CA GLU A 847 22.05 -21.35 -16.51
C GLU A 847 22.52 -20.02 -15.94
N TYR A 848 21.64 -19.00 -15.89
CA TYR A 848 21.96 -17.68 -15.38
C TYR A 848 21.10 -17.24 -14.19
N ASP A 849 21.72 -16.45 -13.32
CA ASP A 849 21.18 -15.82 -12.12
C ASP A 849 21.94 -14.49 -11.94
N GLN A 850 21.23 -13.40 -11.60
CA GLN A 850 21.77 -12.03 -11.55
C GLN A 850 22.24 -11.58 -10.14
N THR A 851 22.17 -12.46 -9.13
CA THR A 851 22.20 -12.08 -7.71
C THR A 851 23.57 -11.79 -7.06
N VAL A 852 24.67 -11.52 -7.82
CA VAL A 852 26.00 -11.25 -7.21
C VAL A 852 26.69 -9.96 -7.66
N LYS A 853 27.29 -9.33 -6.63
CA LYS A 853 27.93 -8.01 -6.49
C LYS A 853 28.98 -8.10 -5.36
N ALA A 854 30.00 -7.26 -5.17
CA ALA A 854 30.62 -6.22 -6.01
C ALA A 854 31.90 -6.78 -6.70
N ALA A 855 32.86 -6.08 -7.32
CA ALA A 855 33.29 -4.67 -7.34
C ALA A 855 33.73 -4.28 -8.77
N ASP A 856 33.20 -3.24 -9.44
CA ASP A 856 32.28 -2.18 -9.00
C ASP A 856 31.20 -2.03 -10.09
N GLU A 857 29.93 -2.30 -9.77
CA GLU A 857 29.08 -3.01 -10.74
C GLU A 857 28.11 -2.18 -11.60
N ALA A 858 27.74 -2.78 -12.73
CA ALA A 858 26.36 -3.27 -12.86
C ALA A 858 26.31 -4.63 -13.59
N GLY A 859 25.81 -5.65 -12.87
CA GLY A 859 25.39 -6.96 -13.40
C GLY A 859 26.51 -7.99 -13.55
N SER A 860 26.51 -9.02 -12.70
CA SER A 860 27.27 -10.25 -12.95
C SER A 860 26.33 -11.42 -13.25
N THR A 861 26.71 -12.21 -14.25
CA THR A 861 25.98 -13.39 -14.72
C THR A 861 26.67 -14.62 -14.16
N LYS A 862 25.95 -15.41 -13.37
CA LYS A 862 26.37 -16.76 -12.98
C LYS A 862 26.41 -17.68 -14.21
N PHE A 863 27.44 -18.51 -14.30
CA PHE A 863 27.54 -19.62 -15.25
C PHE A 863 27.83 -20.89 -14.47
N THR A 864 27.02 -21.94 -14.68
CA THR A 864 27.24 -23.27 -14.10
C THR A 864 27.61 -24.25 -15.20
N SER A 865 28.75 -24.93 -15.06
CA SER A 865 29.18 -25.96 -16.01
C SER A 865 28.26 -27.18 -15.96
N ASN A 866 27.60 -27.51 -17.09
CA ASN A 866 26.68 -28.65 -17.16
C ASN A 866 27.31 -29.94 -17.74
N LYS A 867 28.59 -29.90 -18.14
CA LYS A 867 29.34 -31.03 -18.71
C LYS A 867 30.82 -30.94 -18.28
N PRO A 868 31.52 -32.07 -18.08
CA PRO A 868 32.91 -32.04 -17.63
C PRO A 868 33.87 -31.81 -18.80
N ASN A 869 34.33 -30.57 -19.03
CA ASN A 869 35.54 -30.27 -19.84
C ASN A 869 36.06 -28.83 -19.64
N GLN A 870 35.53 -27.88 -20.40
CA GLN A 870 35.87 -26.46 -20.38
C GLN A 870 34.61 -25.66 -20.73
N MET A 871 34.47 -24.43 -20.24
CA MET A 871 33.40 -23.52 -20.70
C MET A 871 33.95 -22.62 -21.80
N GLU A 872 33.22 -22.44 -22.89
CA GLU A 872 33.55 -21.47 -23.94
C GLU A 872 32.39 -20.48 -24.13
N ILE A 873 32.71 -19.20 -24.10
CA ILE A 873 31.79 -18.10 -24.41
C ILE A 873 32.37 -17.35 -25.61
N ARG A 874 31.59 -17.25 -26.69
CA ARG A 874 32.05 -16.66 -27.95
C ARG A 874 31.19 -15.46 -28.31
N ILE A 875 31.82 -14.29 -28.36
CA ILE A 875 31.21 -13.02 -28.75
C ILE A 875 31.67 -12.68 -30.16
N GLN A 876 30.74 -12.56 -31.10
CA GLN A 876 31.02 -12.25 -32.50
C GLN A 876 30.37 -10.92 -32.88
N LYS A 877 31.11 -10.11 -33.67
CA LYS A 877 30.76 -8.73 -34.05
C LYS A 877 30.65 -7.79 -32.84
N ILE A 878 31.79 -7.45 -32.23
CA ILE A 878 31.83 -6.29 -31.33
C ILE A 878 31.78 -5.03 -32.20
N TYR A 879 30.67 -4.29 -32.11
CA TYR A 879 30.47 -3.05 -32.86
C TYR A 879 31.10 -1.88 -32.11
N PHE A 880 32.27 -1.43 -32.56
CA PHE A 880 32.79 -0.12 -32.20
C PHE A 880 32.15 0.92 -33.11
N ASN A 881 31.56 1.96 -32.52
CA ASN A 881 31.45 3.23 -33.23
C ASN A 881 32.88 3.63 -33.61
N LYS A 882 33.16 3.74 -34.91
CA LYS A 882 34.53 3.88 -35.43
C LYS A 882 35.15 5.20 -34.97
N ILE A 883 35.83 5.20 -33.83
CA ILE A 883 36.66 6.32 -33.37
C ILE A 883 37.88 6.38 -34.30
N PRO A 884 38.06 7.46 -35.09
CA PRO A 884 39.18 7.54 -36.01
C PRO A 884 40.52 7.53 -35.27
N GLY A 885 41.37 6.53 -35.54
CA GLY A 885 42.73 6.43 -35.01
C GLY A 885 42.96 5.43 -33.87
N ILE A 886 41.98 4.60 -33.50
CA ILE A 886 42.15 3.52 -32.52
C ILE A 886 42.15 2.15 -33.22
N ASP A 887 43.34 1.63 -33.54
CA ASP A 887 43.52 0.32 -34.19
C ASP A 887 43.50 -0.87 -33.21
N THR A 888 43.67 -0.59 -31.91
CA THR A 888 43.67 -1.57 -30.81
C THR A 888 42.90 -1.05 -29.61
N ALA A 889 42.12 -1.94 -28.98
CA ALA A 889 41.45 -1.65 -27.71
C ALA A 889 41.68 -2.81 -26.74
N THR A 890 41.64 -2.53 -25.43
CA THR A 890 41.65 -3.58 -24.40
C THR A 890 40.28 -3.63 -23.76
N LEU A 891 39.63 -4.79 -23.85
CA LEU A 891 38.40 -5.05 -23.12
C LEU A 891 38.73 -5.56 -21.73
N ARG A 892 37.89 -5.25 -20.74
CA ARG A 892 38.05 -5.64 -19.34
C ARG A 892 36.74 -6.23 -18.83
N MET A 893 36.81 -7.35 -18.12
CA MET A 893 35.64 -8.05 -17.58
C MET A 893 35.93 -8.48 -16.15
N TRP A 894 35.00 -8.23 -15.23
CA TRP A 894 35.09 -8.77 -13.87
C TRP A 894 34.78 -10.27 -13.87
N VAL A 895 35.50 -11.05 -13.06
CA VAL A 895 35.29 -12.49 -12.89
C VAL A 895 35.37 -12.82 -11.41
N SER A 896 34.39 -13.57 -10.90
CA SER A 896 34.46 -14.19 -9.57
C SER A 896 34.42 -15.72 -9.67
N ASN A 897 35.36 -16.33 -8.95
CA ASN A 897 35.56 -17.76 -8.86
C ASN A 897 35.20 -18.25 -7.45
N PRO A 898 33.96 -18.72 -7.21
CA PRO A 898 33.54 -19.30 -5.93
C PRO A 898 34.00 -20.76 -5.73
N ASN A 899 34.77 -21.34 -6.65
CA ASN A 899 35.21 -22.74 -6.52
C ASN A 899 36.42 -22.85 -5.58
N SER A 900 36.60 -24.05 -5.02
CA SER A 900 37.75 -24.41 -4.18
C SER A 900 39.08 -24.58 -4.92
N TYR A 901 39.10 -24.40 -6.24
CA TYR A 901 40.28 -24.43 -7.12
C TYR A 901 40.35 -23.18 -7.99
N GLY A 902 41.54 -22.83 -8.47
CA GLY A 902 41.70 -21.73 -9.41
C GLY A 902 41.11 -22.07 -10.79
N ILE A 903 40.53 -21.06 -11.43
CA ILE A 903 40.11 -21.13 -12.83
C ILE A 903 41.05 -20.30 -13.70
N LYS A 904 41.22 -20.70 -14.96
CA LYS A 904 41.95 -19.93 -15.96
C LYS A 904 40.98 -19.43 -17.01
N VAL A 905 40.85 -18.11 -17.11
CA VAL A 905 40.05 -17.43 -18.13
C VAL A 905 41.00 -16.94 -19.23
N ASN A 906 40.98 -17.61 -20.37
CA ASN A 906 41.99 -17.56 -21.42
C ASN A 906 43.41 -17.78 -20.89
N ASN A 907 44.13 -16.70 -20.58
CA ASN A 907 45.51 -16.73 -20.07
C ASN A 907 45.64 -16.19 -18.63
N THR A 908 44.55 -15.66 -18.05
CA THR A 908 44.56 -15.08 -16.70
C THR A 908 44.00 -16.06 -15.70
N VAL A 909 44.74 -16.30 -14.61
CA VAL A 909 44.27 -17.17 -13.50
C VAL A 909 43.50 -16.32 -12.51
N VAL A 910 42.30 -16.78 -12.13
CA VAL A 910 41.51 -16.27 -11.01
C VAL A 910 41.55 -17.34 -9.92
N ALA A 911 42.16 -17.03 -8.78
CA ALA A 911 42.39 -17.99 -7.70
C ALA A 911 41.07 -18.52 -7.10
N ALA A 912 41.15 -19.63 -6.37
CA ALA A 912 40.02 -20.18 -5.61
C ALA A 912 39.40 -19.14 -4.67
N ASN A 913 38.07 -19.12 -4.54
CA ASN A 913 37.32 -18.19 -3.69
C ASN A 913 37.73 -16.71 -3.84
N SER A 914 38.00 -16.26 -5.07
CA SER A 914 38.48 -14.90 -5.34
C SER A 914 37.82 -14.26 -6.56
N SER A 915 37.92 -12.94 -6.67
CA SER A 915 37.44 -12.18 -7.82
C SER A 915 38.51 -11.21 -8.33
N GLY A 916 38.51 -10.95 -9.64
CA GLY A 916 39.42 -10.01 -10.26
C GLY A 916 39.01 -9.66 -11.69
N TYR A 917 39.73 -8.73 -12.31
CA TYR A 917 39.49 -8.35 -13.70
C TYR A 917 40.38 -9.14 -14.66
N VAL A 918 39.77 -9.65 -15.73
CA VAL A 918 40.44 -10.27 -16.87
C VAL A 918 40.43 -9.29 -18.04
N GLU A 919 41.58 -9.13 -18.70
CA GLU A 919 41.75 -8.20 -19.82
C GLU A 919 41.96 -8.97 -21.15
N PHE A 920 41.30 -8.48 -22.21
CA PHE A 920 41.31 -9.07 -23.53
C PHE A 920 41.74 -8.02 -24.56
N PRO A 921 42.96 -8.09 -25.11
CA PRO A 921 43.38 -7.22 -26.19
C PRO A 921 42.65 -7.62 -27.48
N ILE A 922 42.10 -6.63 -28.18
CA ILE A 922 41.50 -6.78 -29.50
C ILE A 922 42.17 -5.82 -30.48
N THR A 923 42.31 -6.27 -31.73
CA THR A 923 42.87 -5.49 -32.84
C THR A 923 41.85 -5.51 -33.96
N ASP A 924 41.48 -4.35 -34.49
CA ASP A 924 40.69 -4.33 -35.71
C ASP A 924 41.60 -4.72 -36.89
N LYS A 925 41.20 -5.75 -37.63
CA LYS A 925 41.91 -6.23 -38.84
C LYS A 925 41.04 -6.10 -40.08
N SER A 926 40.08 -5.18 -40.12
CA SER A 926 39.24 -4.94 -41.29
C SER A 926 39.99 -4.20 -42.43
N THR A 927 40.92 -4.88 -43.09
CA THR A 927 41.48 -4.47 -44.40
C THR A 927 40.84 -5.19 -45.59
N ALA A 928 39.90 -6.11 -45.34
CA ALA A 928 39.08 -6.75 -46.37
C ALA A 928 37.61 -6.30 -46.25
N GLY A 929 36.99 -5.95 -47.38
CA GLY A 929 35.67 -5.30 -47.47
C GLY A 929 34.44 -6.16 -47.13
N HIS A 930 34.49 -6.93 -46.06
CA HIS A 930 33.33 -7.62 -45.49
C HIS A 930 33.19 -7.22 -44.02
N GLY A 931 32.04 -6.64 -43.65
CA GLY A 931 31.77 -6.01 -42.35
C GLY A 931 31.66 -6.97 -41.17
N TYR A 932 32.73 -7.71 -40.88
CA TYR A 932 32.88 -8.54 -39.70
C TYR A 932 33.83 -7.83 -38.72
N GLY A 933 33.28 -7.17 -37.71
CA GLY A 933 34.06 -6.58 -36.62
C GLY A 933 34.82 -7.64 -35.80
N PRO A 934 35.70 -7.21 -34.88
CA PRO A 934 36.52 -8.10 -34.08
C PRO A 934 35.69 -9.13 -33.29
N ARG A 935 36.29 -10.30 -33.05
CA ARG A 935 35.70 -11.45 -32.35
C ARG A 935 36.44 -11.67 -31.03
N LEU A 936 35.70 -11.97 -29.97
CA LEU A 936 36.25 -12.36 -28.67
C LEU A 936 35.83 -13.78 -28.33
N LEU A 937 36.80 -14.61 -27.94
CA LEU A 937 36.58 -15.94 -27.37
C LEU A 937 37.08 -15.92 -25.92
N ILE A 938 36.25 -16.42 -25.00
CA ILE A 938 36.55 -16.55 -23.58
C ILE A 938 36.43 -18.05 -23.26
N THR A 939 37.57 -18.70 -23.01
CA THR A 939 37.66 -20.09 -22.61
C THR A 939 37.97 -20.15 -21.11
N ILE A 940 37.26 -21.00 -20.36
CA ILE A 940 37.45 -21.20 -18.92
C ILE A 940 37.79 -22.68 -18.67
N THR A 941 38.94 -22.92 -18.03
CA THR A 941 39.42 -24.24 -17.60
C THR A 941 39.82 -24.19 -16.12
N LYS A 942 40.21 -25.32 -15.51
CA LYS A 942 40.99 -25.27 -14.27
C LYS A 942 42.36 -24.64 -14.53
N ASP A 943 42.92 -23.99 -13.52
CA ASP A 943 44.25 -23.36 -13.56
C ASP A 943 45.38 -24.35 -13.88
N ASN A 944 45.28 -25.57 -13.34
CA ASN A 944 46.18 -26.70 -13.55
C ASN A 944 45.99 -27.42 -14.91
N GLY A 945 45.08 -26.95 -15.77
CA GLY A 945 44.81 -27.53 -17.09
C GLY A 945 43.95 -28.79 -17.10
N ALA A 946 43.44 -29.24 -15.95
CA ALA A 946 42.48 -30.33 -15.89
C ALA A 946 41.07 -29.89 -16.31
N ALA A 947 40.21 -30.86 -16.64
CA ALA A 947 38.81 -30.63 -16.95
C ALA A 947 38.06 -29.99 -15.77
N LEU A 948 37.16 -29.06 -16.08
CA LEU A 948 36.13 -28.57 -15.18
C LEU A 948 35.18 -29.70 -14.78
N GLU A 949 34.66 -29.63 -13.56
CA GLU A 949 33.63 -30.55 -13.07
C GLU A 949 32.23 -30.03 -13.42
N VAL A 950 31.25 -30.94 -13.52
CA VAL A 950 29.83 -30.56 -13.59
C VAL A 950 29.47 -29.88 -12.26
N GLY A 951 28.82 -28.73 -12.33
CA GLY A 951 28.55 -27.87 -11.18
C GLY A 951 29.63 -26.82 -10.89
N THR A 952 30.72 -26.73 -11.67
CA THR A 952 31.66 -25.58 -11.57
C THR A 952 30.89 -24.27 -11.76
N VAL A 953 30.96 -23.34 -10.81
CA VAL A 953 30.28 -22.04 -10.89
C VAL A 953 31.30 -20.94 -11.18
N VAL A 954 31.02 -20.01 -12.11
CA VAL A 954 31.81 -18.80 -12.33
C VAL A 954 30.87 -17.62 -12.56
N TYR A 955 31.14 -16.46 -11.96
CA TYR A 955 30.38 -15.24 -12.23
C TYR A 955 31.19 -14.33 -13.16
N LEU A 956 30.58 -13.82 -14.23
CA LEU A 956 31.20 -12.88 -15.16
C LEU A 956 30.42 -11.56 -15.15
N GLY A 957 31.11 -10.45 -14.91
CA GLY A 957 30.54 -9.10 -14.97
C GLY A 957 30.44 -8.57 -16.40
N ALA A 958 29.91 -7.36 -16.54
CA ALA A 958 29.88 -6.66 -17.83
C ALA A 958 31.30 -6.52 -18.44
N ILE A 959 31.38 -6.70 -19.76
CA ILE A 959 32.58 -6.37 -20.53
C ILE A 959 32.56 -4.87 -20.83
N VAL A 960 33.62 -4.17 -20.43
CA VAL A 960 33.80 -2.75 -20.67
C VAL A 960 35.07 -2.50 -21.50
N ILE A 961 35.07 -1.41 -22.27
CA ILE A 961 36.31 -0.92 -22.89
C ILE A 961 37.15 -0.30 -21.75
N LYS A 962 38.40 -0.72 -21.61
CA LYS A 962 39.38 -0.06 -20.75
C LYS A 962 39.78 1.25 -21.44
N PRO A 963 39.56 2.42 -20.82
CA PRO A 963 39.92 3.72 -21.41
C PRO A 963 41.43 3.90 -21.56
#